data_AF-X8DRI1-F1
#
_entry.id   AF-X8DRI1-F1
#
_cell.length_a   1.000
_cell.length_b   1.000
_cell.length_c   1.000
_cell.angle_alpha   90.00
_cell.angle_beta   90.00
_cell.angle_gamma   90.00
#
_symmetry.space_group_name_H-M   'P 1'
#
loop_
_entity.id
_entity.type
_entity.pdbx_description
1 polymer ?
#
loop_
_entity_poly.entity_id
_entity_poly.type
_entity_poly.pdbx_seq_one_letter_code
_entity_poly.pdbx_strand_id
1 'polypeptide(L)'
;MYTRRGSFLTQEFRRFDADFFGISHREAAVLDPQQRLLLETTWEALDDAGIAGQAVGGNVGTFIGGFMNDNMISRGLARNLEKINNFAAFSASQTLLSNRIAHALDLWGPSMTVDTACSSSLVTTHLAVRAVANGECDVALAGGVNVMFQPETFITMCKGRFLAADGRSKSFDAAADGYGRGEGVGIVVLKNLEQAQRDGDHIYAVIRGSGVNQDGRTIALPVPNPVSQQRLADRVIKEAGIDPALVGYIEAHGTGTSVGDPLEAQALGHSYGRVAGRAQPLVIGSVKNNFGHTEAAAGVAGLIKAALTVQRRTIAPQVVLDKLNPEIPFDHLQIRIPTEVEPYPDLGAPAYAAVNSFGYGGTNAHVLVQEPPEPVQTEAPARDSVRIFPVSARSGSALHEVAGRYAKQLSSDLSQDGAQRLKTAATARRAQHYLRKGFIYRDADDLLAQLNTYAASDEAAPPRALVEGISDPVFVFSGMGPQWWGMARALLERPGIFRDAAAEIDEVFQEISGWSVIAELLRPQADSRVSRTEIAQPANFLVQSALAKHLQQFGIRPTAVVGHSVGEVAAAYVSGALSLRDAATVSFHRSRLQAKTAGSGGMLAVGLDAEEAQRRAARFGTAVCVAAINSTAATTLSGDSAALQTLHDELAGDGIFARMLHVEVPYHSQLMDPILGELATALAGLTPCEAAVPVYSTVTGEKMDSAVFAEPDYWCKNVRDSVLFAKAVDTLIGDRYRVFLELGPHPVLLGNIRESFVRHSVSGAAIQTLHRDHDDEQSVLQAITDLYAVGAIDARDRQISTRVAWSRIWICRSIRGRKKRCGRRIRSRCVRDTVTPTASLCSATAWTR
;
A
#
# COMPACT_ATOMS: atom_id res chain seq x y z
N MET A 1 -41.81 2.20 -31.75
CA MET A 1 -41.42 2.63 -30.40
C MET A 1 -42.34 3.76 -29.99
N TYR A 2 -43.03 3.68 -28.84
CA TYR A 2 -43.97 4.74 -28.42
C TYR A 2 -43.38 5.71 -27.38
N THR A 3 -42.39 5.29 -26.59
CA THR A 3 -41.64 6.18 -25.70
C THR A 3 -40.32 6.60 -26.37
N ARG A 4 -39.86 7.81 -26.04
CA ARG A 4 -38.57 8.37 -26.51
C ARG A 4 -37.71 8.86 -25.35
N ARG A 5 -38.01 8.39 -24.14
CA ARG A 5 -37.40 8.85 -22.89
C ARG A 5 -36.82 7.66 -22.13
N GLY A 6 -35.75 7.92 -21.40
CA GLY A 6 -35.06 6.99 -20.51
C GLY A 6 -34.02 7.76 -19.71
N SER A 7 -33.42 7.11 -18.72
CA SER A 7 -32.36 7.69 -17.90
C SER A 7 -31.01 7.16 -18.38
N PHE A 8 -30.10 8.06 -18.71
CA PHE A 8 -28.80 7.72 -19.26
C PHE A 8 -27.69 8.25 -18.34
N LEU A 9 -26.56 7.56 -18.33
CA LEU A 9 -25.36 8.03 -17.65
C LEU A 9 -24.91 9.35 -18.28
N THR A 10 -24.51 10.31 -17.44
CA THR A 10 -23.99 11.60 -17.90
C THR A 10 -22.55 11.48 -18.38
N GLN A 11 -21.82 10.47 -17.91
CA GLN A 11 -20.48 10.15 -18.39
C GLN A 11 -20.55 9.61 -19.82
N GLU A 12 -19.68 10.12 -20.68
CA GLU A 12 -19.51 9.58 -22.03
C GLU A 12 -18.98 8.14 -21.96
N PHE A 13 -19.78 7.17 -22.42
CA PHE A 13 -19.46 5.73 -22.41
C PHE A 13 -18.19 5.34 -23.21
N ARG A 14 -17.60 6.29 -23.95
CA ARG A 14 -16.34 6.12 -24.69
C ARG A 14 -15.10 6.45 -23.86
N ARG A 15 -15.23 7.23 -22.79
CA ARG A 15 -14.10 7.59 -21.91
C ARG A 15 -13.77 6.40 -21.02
N PHE A 16 -12.48 6.06 -20.96
CA PHE A 16 -11.96 4.97 -20.16
C PHE A 16 -10.44 5.10 -20.01
N ASP A 17 -9.92 4.96 -18.80
CA ASP A 17 -8.47 4.94 -18.55
C ASP A 17 -7.90 3.52 -18.77
N ALA A 18 -7.54 3.23 -20.03
CA ALA A 18 -7.09 1.90 -20.41
C ALA A 18 -5.72 1.53 -19.81
N ASP A 19 -4.79 2.49 -19.73
CA ASP A 19 -3.45 2.29 -19.20
C ASP A 19 -3.50 1.97 -17.70
N PHE A 20 -4.45 2.56 -16.98
CA PHE A 20 -4.67 2.24 -15.57
C PHE A 20 -4.91 0.75 -15.36
N PHE A 21 -5.66 0.09 -16.24
CA PHE A 21 -5.97 -1.35 -16.15
C PHE A 21 -5.03 -2.24 -16.97
N GLY A 22 -3.95 -1.70 -17.54
CA GLY A 22 -3.02 -2.46 -18.37
C GLY A 22 -3.62 -2.93 -19.71
N ILE A 23 -4.66 -2.24 -20.19
CA ILE A 23 -5.38 -2.58 -21.42
C ILE A 23 -4.85 -1.72 -22.56
N SER A 24 -4.44 -2.33 -23.67
CA SER A 24 -3.98 -1.56 -24.83
C SER A 24 -5.11 -0.71 -25.43
N HIS A 25 -4.79 0.48 -25.98
CA HIS A 25 -5.79 1.32 -26.64
C HIS A 25 -6.56 0.59 -27.76
N ARG A 26 -5.90 -0.34 -28.48
CA ARG A 26 -6.51 -1.13 -29.54
C ARG A 26 -7.57 -2.09 -29.01
N GLU A 27 -7.32 -2.70 -27.86
CA GLU A 27 -8.30 -3.52 -27.15
C GLU A 27 -9.42 -2.65 -26.57
N ALA A 28 -9.05 -1.59 -25.84
CA ALA A 28 -9.97 -0.68 -25.19
C ALA A 28 -11.02 -0.15 -26.17
N ALA A 29 -10.62 0.23 -27.39
CA ALA A 29 -11.49 0.75 -28.45
C ALA A 29 -12.65 -0.18 -28.83
N VAL A 30 -12.51 -1.49 -28.61
CA VAL A 30 -13.53 -2.47 -28.94
C VAL A 30 -14.30 -3.01 -27.72
N LEU A 31 -13.83 -2.77 -26.49
CA LEU A 31 -14.54 -3.26 -25.30
C LEU A 31 -15.97 -2.72 -25.20
N ASP A 32 -16.86 -3.58 -24.68
CA ASP A 32 -18.18 -3.18 -24.24
C ASP A 32 -18.04 -2.07 -23.18
N PRO A 33 -18.73 -0.92 -23.34
CA PRO A 33 -18.77 0.09 -22.30
C PRO A 33 -19.15 -0.44 -20.92
N GLN A 34 -19.96 -1.51 -20.86
CA GLN A 34 -20.29 -2.18 -19.61
C GLN A 34 -19.03 -2.71 -18.89
N GLN A 35 -18.11 -3.32 -19.62
CA GLN A 35 -16.85 -3.85 -19.07
C GLN A 35 -15.93 -2.73 -18.59
N ARG A 36 -15.88 -1.61 -19.32
CA ARG A 36 -15.06 -0.45 -18.96
C ARG A 36 -15.54 0.21 -17.67
N LEU A 37 -16.84 0.50 -17.58
CA LEU A 37 -17.46 1.09 -16.40
C LEU A 37 -17.39 0.18 -15.18
N LEU A 38 -17.50 -1.13 -15.37
CA LEU A 38 -17.32 -2.11 -14.30
C LEU A 38 -15.90 -2.09 -13.72
N LEU A 39 -14.86 -1.95 -14.56
CA LEU A 39 -13.47 -1.84 -14.09
C LEU A 39 -13.28 -0.58 -13.25
N GLU A 40 -13.74 0.58 -13.73
CA GLU A 40 -13.67 1.85 -13.00
C GLU A 40 -14.45 1.78 -11.68
N THR A 41 -15.72 1.38 -11.73
CA THR A 41 -16.58 1.34 -10.54
C THR A 41 -16.12 0.30 -9.51
N THR A 42 -15.54 -0.81 -9.97
CA THR A 42 -14.96 -1.80 -9.05
C THR A 42 -13.75 -1.23 -8.33
N TRP A 43 -12.85 -0.55 -9.06
CA TRP A 43 -11.70 0.11 -8.45
C TRP A 43 -12.16 1.16 -7.42
N GLU A 44 -13.13 2.00 -7.78
CA GLU A 44 -13.72 3.01 -6.89
C GLU A 44 -14.35 2.38 -5.64
N ALA A 45 -15.09 1.27 -5.77
CA ALA A 45 -15.68 0.57 -4.64
C ALA A 45 -14.61 0.00 -3.69
N LEU A 46 -13.51 -0.53 -4.24
CA LEU A 46 -12.37 -1.02 -3.45
C LEU A 46 -11.59 0.12 -2.78
N ASP A 47 -11.47 1.28 -3.44
CA ASP A 47 -10.86 2.48 -2.86
C ASP A 47 -11.76 3.09 -1.77
N ASP A 48 -13.08 3.11 -1.95
CA ASP A 48 -14.04 3.55 -0.92
C ASP A 48 -13.98 2.65 0.31
N ALA A 49 -13.92 1.33 0.10
CA ALA A 49 -13.68 0.35 1.18
C ALA A 49 -12.29 0.46 1.82
N GLY A 50 -11.35 1.19 1.19
CA GLY A 50 -10.00 1.40 1.69
C GLY A 50 -9.08 0.19 1.57
N ILE A 51 -9.39 -0.73 0.65
CA ILE A 51 -8.68 -2.01 0.48
C ILE A 51 -8.18 -2.28 -0.94
N ALA A 52 -8.28 -1.32 -1.87
CA ALA A 52 -7.84 -1.52 -3.27
C ALA A 52 -6.42 -2.09 -3.40
N GLY A 53 -5.47 -1.58 -2.61
CA GLY A 53 -4.10 -2.08 -2.61
C GLY A 53 -3.91 -3.46 -1.96
N GLN A 54 -4.87 -3.95 -1.17
CA GLN A 54 -4.85 -5.26 -0.51
C GLN A 54 -5.63 -6.32 -1.30
N ALA A 55 -6.67 -5.89 -2.03
CA ALA A 55 -7.54 -6.78 -2.80
C ALA A 55 -6.85 -7.34 -4.06
N VAL A 56 -5.95 -6.57 -4.68
CA VAL A 56 -5.19 -7.00 -5.87
C VAL A 56 -4.29 -8.18 -5.51
N GLY A 57 -4.34 -9.25 -6.30
CA GLY A 57 -3.60 -10.50 -6.00
C GLY A 57 -4.23 -11.31 -4.85
N GLY A 58 -5.50 -11.04 -4.50
CA GLY A 58 -6.17 -11.61 -3.35
C GLY A 58 -7.24 -12.65 -3.67
N ASN A 59 -7.70 -13.37 -2.65
CA ASN A 59 -8.85 -14.28 -2.73
C ASN A 59 -10.18 -13.50 -2.69
N VAL A 60 -10.44 -12.75 -3.77
CA VAL A 60 -11.63 -11.90 -3.92
C VAL A 60 -12.57 -12.50 -4.97
N GLY A 61 -13.81 -12.79 -4.57
CA GLY A 61 -14.85 -13.24 -5.49
C GLY A 61 -15.47 -12.09 -6.29
N THR A 62 -15.91 -12.34 -7.52
CA THR A 62 -16.49 -11.35 -8.44
C THR A 62 -17.84 -11.83 -8.99
N PHE A 63 -18.94 -11.24 -8.53
CA PHE A 63 -20.30 -11.65 -8.86
C PHE A 63 -21.06 -10.50 -9.53
N ILE A 64 -21.18 -10.53 -10.86
CA ILE A 64 -21.73 -9.43 -11.65
C ILE A 64 -23.06 -9.79 -12.31
N GLY A 65 -24.09 -9.00 -12.06
CA GLY A 65 -25.37 -9.09 -12.75
C GLY A 65 -25.33 -8.33 -14.09
N GLY A 66 -25.68 -9.00 -15.18
CA GLY A 66 -25.70 -8.38 -16.51
C GLY A 66 -26.51 -9.18 -17.50
N PHE A 67 -27.27 -8.49 -18.35
CA PHE A 67 -28.04 -9.13 -19.42
C PHE A 67 -28.14 -8.29 -20.70
N MET A 68 -27.65 -7.05 -20.68
CA MET A 68 -27.72 -6.17 -21.85
C MET A 68 -26.68 -6.60 -22.89
N ASN A 69 -27.14 -6.82 -24.12
CA ASN A 69 -26.35 -7.41 -25.20
C ASN A 69 -26.14 -6.47 -26.40
N ASP A 70 -26.41 -5.17 -26.23
CA ASP A 70 -26.32 -4.16 -27.30
C ASP A 70 -24.96 -4.22 -28.04
N ASN A 71 -23.84 -4.37 -27.33
CA ASN A 71 -22.51 -4.46 -27.96
C ASN A 71 -22.33 -5.73 -28.77
N MET A 72 -22.73 -6.86 -28.18
CA MET A 72 -22.62 -8.17 -28.82
C MET A 72 -23.44 -8.22 -30.11
N ILE A 73 -24.68 -7.73 -30.07
CA ILE A 73 -25.58 -7.66 -31.23
C ILE A 73 -25.00 -6.72 -32.29
N SER A 74 -24.57 -5.52 -31.90
CA SER A 74 -24.00 -4.54 -32.83
C SER A 74 -22.80 -5.09 -33.60
N ARG A 75 -21.94 -5.89 -32.95
CA ARG A 75 -20.78 -6.52 -33.58
C ARG A 75 -21.13 -7.61 -34.59
N GLY A 76 -22.23 -8.33 -34.38
CA GLY A 76 -22.68 -9.38 -35.30
C GLY A 76 -23.29 -8.85 -36.60
N LEU A 77 -23.49 -7.54 -36.74
CA LEU A 77 -24.06 -6.95 -37.95
C LEU A 77 -23.06 -7.01 -39.12
N ALA A 78 -23.57 -7.30 -40.33
CA ALA A 78 -22.76 -7.41 -41.55
C ALA A 78 -21.82 -6.21 -41.76
N ARG A 79 -22.31 -4.98 -41.50
CA ARG A 79 -21.54 -3.73 -41.60
C ARG A 79 -20.35 -3.61 -40.64
N ASN A 80 -20.25 -4.48 -39.64
CA ASN A 80 -19.21 -4.48 -38.62
C ASN A 80 -18.29 -5.71 -38.70
N LEU A 81 -18.48 -6.61 -39.68
CA LEU A 81 -17.63 -7.81 -39.84
C LEU A 81 -16.15 -7.45 -40.07
N GLU A 82 -15.87 -6.38 -40.81
CA GLU A 82 -14.51 -5.88 -41.03
C GLU A 82 -13.83 -5.35 -39.75
N LYS A 83 -14.61 -5.09 -38.69
CA LYS A 83 -14.10 -4.64 -37.37
C LYS A 83 -13.79 -5.81 -36.43
N ILE A 84 -14.03 -7.05 -36.87
CA ILE A 84 -13.63 -8.24 -36.11
C ILE A 84 -12.11 -8.31 -36.11
N ASN A 85 -11.54 -8.33 -34.91
CA ASN A 85 -10.11 -8.43 -34.68
C ASN A 85 -9.83 -9.47 -33.59
N ASN A 86 -8.56 -9.65 -33.22
CA ASN A 86 -8.12 -10.58 -32.19
C ASN A 86 -8.76 -10.35 -30.81
N PHE A 87 -9.29 -9.15 -30.52
CA PHE A 87 -9.97 -8.83 -29.27
C PHE A 87 -11.49 -9.09 -29.30
N ALA A 88 -12.07 -9.36 -30.48
CA ALA A 88 -13.52 -9.43 -30.67
C ALA A 88 -14.21 -10.45 -29.75
N ALA A 89 -13.60 -11.63 -29.59
CA ALA A 89 -14.17 -12.75 -28.81
C ALA A 89 -14.43 -12.40 -27.33
N PHE A 90 -13.59 -11.54 -26.75
CA PHE A 90 -13.68 -11.14 -25.35
C PHE A 90 -14.09 -9.67 -25.16
N SER A 91 -14.41 -8.97 -26.26
CA SER A 91 -14.81 -7.56 -26.22
C SER A 91 -16.24 -7.33 -25.74
N ALA A 92 -17.16 -8.30 -25.91
CA ALA A 92 -18.60 -8.11 -25.70
C ALA A 92 -19.34 -9.28 -25.04
N SER A 93 -18.64 -10.36 -24.69
CA SER A 93 -19.24 -11.52 -24.04
C SER A 93 -19.64 -11.19 -22.60
N GLN A 94 -20.80 -11.69 -22.16
CA GLN A 94 -21.29 -11.56 -20.78
C GLN A 94 -20.32 -12.17 -19.76
N THR A 95 -19.62 -13.26 -20.13
CA THR A 95 -18.58 -13.88 -19.31
C THR A 95 -17.51 -12.88 -18.87
N LEU A 96 -17.23 -11.88 -19.69
CA LEU A 96 -16.15 -10.92 -19.45
C LEU A 96 -16.59 -9.74 -18.57
N LEU A 97 -17.87 -9.63 -18.19
CA LEU A 97 -18.29 -8.63 -17.20
C LEU A 97 -17.63 -8.87 -15.84
N SER A 98 -17.56 -10.13 -15.39
CA SER A 98 -16.88 -10.53 -14.15
C SER A 98 -15.41 -10.88 -14.38
N ASN A 99 -15.12 -11.74 -15.37
CA ASN A 99 -13.77 -12.28 -15.54
C ASN A 99 -12.73 -11.24 -15.93
N ARG A 100 -13.11 -10.13 -16.58
CA ARG A 100 -12.17 -9.05 -16.88
C ARG A 100 -11.73 -8.30 -15.62
N ILE A 101 -12.62 -8.13 -14.65
CA ILE A 101 -12.28 -7.55 -13.34
C ILE A 101 -11.27 -8.45 -12.64
N ALA A 102 -11.60 -9.75 -12.54
CA ALA A 102 -10.72 -10.73 -11.91
C ALA A 102 -9.35 -10.78 -12.59
N HIS A 103 -9.30 -10.73 -13.93
CA HIS A 103 -8.05 -10.71 -14.68
C HIS A 103 -7.25 -9.42 -14.45
N ALA A 104 -7.88 -8.24 -14.56
CA ALA A 104 -7.20 -6.95 -14.47
C ALA A 104 -6.65 -6.65 -13.07
N LEU A 105 -7.26 -7.22 -12.03
CA LEU A 105 -6.90 -7.02 -10.63
C LEU A 105 -6.23 -8.26 -10.00
N ASP A 106 -5.96 -9.30 -10.79
CA ASP A 106 -5.37 -10.57 -10.31
C ASP A 106 -6.15 -11.19 -9.13
N LEU A 107 -7.47 -11.32 -9.27
CA LEU A 107 -8.34 -11.88 -8.23
C LEU A 107 -8.54 -13.38 -8.45
N TRP A 108 -8.37 -14.17 -7.39
CA TRP A 108 -8.37 -15.63 -7.48
C TRP A 108 -9.63 -16.31 -6.90
N GLY A 109 -10.59 -15.53 -6.40
CA GLY A 109 -11.87 -16.06 -5.91
C GLY A 109 -12.84 -16.44 -7.04
N PRO A 110 -14.04 -16.95 -6.70
CA PRO A 110 -15.06 -17.29 -7.70
C PRO A 110 -15.44 -16.08 -8.56
N SER A 111 -15.47 -16.24 -9.89
CA SER A 111 -15.83 -15.17 -10.82
C SER A 111 -16.97 -15.62 -11.72
N MET A 112 -18.11 -14.92 -11.69
CA MET A 112 -19.27 -15.25 -12.48
C MET A 112 -20.14 -14.06 -12.85
N THR A 113 -20.70 -14.14 -14.06
CA THR A 113 -21.76 -13.26 -14.53
C THR A 113 -23.10 -13.98 -14.48
N VAL A 114 -24.13 -13.34 -13.92
CA VAL A 114 -25.46 -13.91 -13.75
C VAL A 114 -26.50 -13.07 -14.49
N ASP A 115 -27.34 -13.75 -15.27
CA ASP A 115 -28.54 -13.16 -15.89
C ASP A 115 -29.79 -13.79 -15.26
N THR A 116 -30.46 -12.98 -14.44
CA THR A 116 -31.81 -13.24 -13.95
C THR A 116 -32.69 -12.00 -14.19
N ALA A 117 -32.46 -11.36 -15.35
CA ALA A 117 -33.08 -10.10 -15.73
C ALA A 117 -32.91 -9.01 -14.66
N CYS A 118 -33.99 -8.35 -14.25
CA CYS A 118 -33.99 -7.25 -13.28
C CYS A 118 -33.49 -7.65 -11.87
N SER A 119 -33.52 -8.94 -11.53
CA SER A 119 -33.05 -9.44 -10.24
C SER A 119 -31.54 -9.70 -10.18
N SER A 120 -30.84 -9.61 -11.31
CA SER A 120 -29.44 -10.06 -11.48
C SER A 120 -28.49 -9.59 -10.38
N SER A 121 -28.40 -8.28 -10.12
CA SER A 121 -27.48 -7.75 -9.09
C SER A 121 -27.83 -8.13 -7.65
N LEU A 122 -29.09 -8.44 -7.36
CA LEU A 122 -29.48 -8.89 -6.02
C LEU A 122 -29.29 -10.41 -5.86
N VAL A 123 -29.43 -11.17 -6.95
CA VAL A 123 -29.02 -12.58 -6.99
C VAL A 123 -27.51 -12.71 -6.84
N THR A 124 -26.71 -11.88 -7.51
CA THR A 124 -25.25 -11.89 -7.32
C THR A 124 -24.84 -11.47 -5.92
N THR A 125 -25.56 -10.55 -5.28
CA THR A 125 -25.39 -10.25 -3.86
C THR A 125 -25.63 -11.48 -2.99
N HIS A 126 -26.71 -12.23 -3.21
CA HIS A 126 -26.96 -13.48 -2.48
C HIS A 126 -25.83 -14.50 -2.66
N LEU A 127 -25.35 -14.70 -3.89
CA LEU A 127 -24.25 -15.63 -4.17
C LEU A 127 -22.94 -15.19 -3.51
N ALA A 128 -22.62 -13.89 -3.54
CA ALA A 128 -21.45 -13.33 -2.89
C ALA A 128 -21.50 -13.50 -1.36
N VAL A 129 -22.66 -13.26 -0.74
CA VAL A 129 -22.87 -13.51 0.70
C VAL A 129 -22.63 -14.99 1.02
N ARG A 130 -23.11 -15.91 0.19
CA ARG A 130 -22.88 -17.34 0.38
C ARG A 130 -21.42 -17.72 0.23
N ALA A 131 -20.72 -17.19 -0.77
CA ALA A 131 -19.31 -17.46 -1.00
C ALA A 131 -18.44 -17.02 0.19
N VAL A 132 -18.67 -15.80 0.71
CA VAL A 132 -17.99 -15.31 1.92
C VAL A 132 -18.33 -16.14 3.16
N ALA A 133 -19.61 -16.47 3.36
CA ALA A 133 -20.04 -17.27 4.51
C ALA A 133 -19.48 -18.71 4.49
N ASN A 134 -19.27 -19.27 3.31
CA ASN A 134 -18.70 -20.61 3.12
C ASN A 134 -17.16 -20.62 3.11
N GLY A 135 -16.50 -19.45 3.13
CA GLY A 135 -15.05 -19.35 3.01
C GLY A 135 -14.50 -19.63 1.61
N GLU A 136 -15.32 -19.50 0.56
CA GLU A 136 -14.88 -19.60 -0.84
C GLU A 136 -14.06 -18.38 -1.27
N CYS A 137 -14.28 -17.23 -0.62
CA CYS A 137 -13.49 -16.01 -0.75
C CYS A 137 -13.52 -15.19 0.54
N ASP A 138 -12.47 -14.41 0.80
CA ASP A 138 -12.37 -13.55 2.00
C ASP A 138 -13.13 -12.23 1.82
N VAL A 139 -13.13 -11.74 0.58
CA VAL A 139 -13.84 -10.54 0.13
C VAL A 139 -14.65 -10.91 -1.10
N ALA A 140 -15.84 -10.33 -1.28
CA ALA A 140 -16.61 -10.50 -2.51
C ALA A 140 -17.06 -9.15 -3.07
N LEU A 141 -16.90 -8.98 -4.37
CA LEU A 141 -17.48 -7.92 -5.17
C LEU A 141 -18.83 -8.39 -5.69
N ALA A 142 -19.90 -7.66 -5.35
CA ALA A 142 -21.24 -7.97 -5.83
C ALA A 142 -21.87 -6.73 -6.48
N GLY A 143 -22.51 -6.91 -7.62
CA GLY A 143 -23.17 -5.77 -8.27
C GLY A 143 -23.78 -6.09 -9.61
N GLY A 144 -23.94 -5.08 -10.45
CA GLY A 144 -24.44 -5.25 -11.81
C GLY A 144 -24.33 -4.00 -12.67
N VAL A 145 -24.58 -4.19 -13.96
CA VAL A 145 -24.41 -3.16 -15.00
C VAL A 145 -25.56 -3.18 -16.00
N ASN A 146 -25.97 -1.98 -16.43
CA ASN A 146 -26.85 -1.80 -17.57
C ASN A 146 -26.45 -0.53 -18.35
N VAL A 147 -26.14 -0.69 -19.64
CA VAL A 147 -25.81 0.42 -20.55
C VAL A 147 -26.56 0.22 -21.86
N MET A 148 -27.23 1.26 -22.34
CA MET A 148 -28.15 1.26 -23.47
C MET A 148 -27.62 2.14 -24.60
N PHE A 149 -27.30 1.57 -25.74
CA PHE A 149 -26.82 2.36 -26.89
C PHE A 149 -27.36 1.87 -28.24
N GLN A 150 -28.27 0.90 -28.24
CA GLN A 150 -29.03 0.46 -29.41
C GLN A 150 -30.56 0.54 -29.14
N PRO A 151 -31.38 0.93 -30.13
CA PRO A 151 -32.82 1.12 -29.93
C PRO A 151 -33.63 -0.19 -29.86
N GLU A 152 -33.07 -1.32 -30.29
CA GLU A 152 -33.76 -2.60 -30.47
C GLU A 152 -34.42 -3.06 -29.17
N THR A 153 -33.71 -2.97 -28.04
CA THR A 153 -34.27 -3.33 -26.73
C THR A 153 -35.43 -2.40 -26.36
N PHE A 154 -35.34 -1.09 -26.61
CA PHE A 154 -36.47 -0.17 -26.43
C PHE A 154 -37.66 -0.53 -27.33
N ILE A 155 -37.41 -0.93 -28.58
CA ILE A 155 -38.46 -1.36 -29.51
C ILE A 155 -39.16 -2.61 -28.97
N THR A 156 -38.40 -3.62 -28.54
CA THR A 156 -38.92 -4.86 -27.96
C THR A 156 -39.76 -4.56 -26.72
N MET A 157 -39.25 -3.75 -25.80
CA MET A 157 -39.98 -3.39 -24.57
C MET A 157 -41.25 -2.57 -24.87
N CYS A 158 -41.22 -1.69 -25.88
CA CYS A 158 -42.43 -1.03 -26.38
C CYS A 158 -43.42 -2.04 -26.95
N LYS A 159 -42.99 -2.99 -27.78
CA LYS A 159 -43.89 -3.98 -28.38
C LYS A 159 -44.54 -4.87 -27.31
N GLY A 160 -43.81 -5.15 -26.22
CA GLY A 160 -44.32 -5.85 -25.04
C GLY A 160 -45.18 -5.00 -24.09
N ARG A 161 -45.37 -3.70 -24.36
CA ARG A 161 -46.11 -2.76 -23.50
C ARG A 161 -45.56 -2.66 -22.06
N PHE A 162 -44.26 -2.86 -21.88
CA PHE A 162 -43.63 -2.79 -20.55
C PHE A 162 -43.25 -1.37 -20.10
N LEU A 163 -43.12 -0.43 -21.03
CA LEU A 163 -42.58 0.90 -20.75
C LEU A 163 -43.67 1.94 -20.51
N ALA A 164 -43.40 2.85 -19.57
CA ALA A 164 -44.21 4.05 -19.40
C ALA A 164 -44.09 4.97 -20.61
N ALA A 165 -45.20 5.60 -21.02
CA ALA A 165 -45.21 6.50 -22.18
C ALA A 165 -44.32 7.74 -21.98
N ASP A 166 -44.25 8.23 -20.75
CA ASP A 166 -43.40 9.36 -20.33
C ASP A 166 -41.96 8.95 -19.96
N GLY A 167 -41.66 7.64 -19.99
CA GLY A 167 -40.36 7.07 -19.64
C GLY A 167 -40.01 7.15 -18.16
N ARG A 168 -40.99 7.29 -17.26
CA ARG A 168 -40.78 7.35 -15.80
C ARG A 168 -41.42 6.17 -15.07
N SER A 169 -40.72 5.62 -14.08
CA SER A 169 -41.25 4.60 -13.17
C SER A 169 -42.05 5.26 -12.04
N LYS A 170 -43.37 5.34 -12.20
CA LYS A 170 -44.29 6.00 -11.26
C LYS A 170 -44.77 5.03 -10.16
N SER A 171 -43.82 4.57 -9.35
CA SER A 171 -44.02 3.47 -8.38
C SER A 171 -45.10 3.81 -7.34
N PHE A 172 -46.13 2.97 -7.26
CA PHE A 172 -47.29 3.08 -6.37
C PHE A 172 -48.21 4.30 -6.63
N ASP A 173 -48.03 4.98 -7.76
CA ASP A 173 -48.88 6.07 -8.21
C ASP A 173 -50.10 5.54 -9.00
N ALA A 174 -51.22 6.26 -8.97
CA ALA A 174 -52.42 5.95 -9.74
C ALA A 174 -52.18 6.00 -11.26
N ALA A 175 -51.16 6.76 -11.71
CA ALA A 175 -50.75 6.87 -13.10
C ALA A 175 -49.71 5.81 -13.53
N ALA A 176 -49.41 4.81 -12.70
CA ALA A 176 -48.50 3.71 -13.02
C ALA A 176 -48.91 2.98 -14.32
N ASP A 177 -48.12 3.13 -15.38
CA ASP A 177 -48.41 2.62 -16.73
C ASP A 177 -47.26 1.79 -17.34
N GLY A 178 -46.22 1.49 -16.56
CA GLY A 178 -45.00 0.83 -17.02
C GLY A 178 -43.75 1.40 -16.36
N TYR A 179 -42.59 0.85 -16.71
CA TYR A 179 -41.32 1.32 -16.17
C TYR A 179 -40.58 2.26 -17.12
N GLY A 180 -39.76 3.16 -16.58
CA GLY A 180 -38.79 3.95 -17.35
C GLY A 180 -37.44 3.24 -17.41
N ARG A 181 -36.88 2.96 -18.58
CA ARG A 181 -35.56 2.31 -18.67
C ARG A 181 -34.45 3.26 -18.18
N GLY A 182 -33.48 2.73 -17.44
CA GLY A 182 -32.33 3.46 -16.94
C GLY A 182 -31.00 2.74 -17.15
N GLU A 183 -29.92 3.49 -17.26
CA GLU A 183 -28.54 3.00 -17.21
C GLU A 183 -27.97 3.09 -15.79
N GLY A 184 -27.03 2.21 -15.46
CA GLY A 184 -26.34 2.26 -14.18
C GLY A 184 -25.31 1.15 -13.99
N VAL A 185 -24.30 1.43 -13.20
CA VAL A 185 -23.35 0.46 -12.65
C VAL A 185 -23.30 0.65 -11.14
N GLY A 186 -23.25 -0.44 -10.40
CA GLY A 186 -23.03 -0.41 -8.97
C GLY A 186 -22.30 -1.66 -8.52
N ILE A 187 -21.37 -1.49 -7.57
CA ILE A 187 -20.59 -2.55 -6.92
C ILE A 187 -20.62 -2.30 -5.42
N VAL A 188 -20.82 -3.35 -4.64
CA VAL A 188 -20.61 -3.37 -3.19
C VAL A 188 -19.49 -4.35 -2.85
N VAL A 189 -18.71 -4.00 -1.84
CA VAL A 189 -17.64 -4.84 -1.29
C VAL A 189 -18.17 -5.52 -0.03
N LEU A 190 -18.15 -6.85 -0.01
CA LEU A 190 -18.66 -7.67 1.09
C LEU A 190 -17.52 -8.41 1.78
N LYS A 191 -17.54 -8.39 3.11
CA LYS A 191 -16.62 -9.14 3.99
C LYS A 191 -17.40 -9.76 5.13
N ASN A 192 -16.83 -10.77 5.77
CA ASN A 192 -17.34 -11.21 7.06
C ASN A 192 -17.26 -10.06 8.08
N LEU A 193 -18.31 -9.86 8.88
CA LEU A 193 -18.38 -8.73 9.83
C LEU A 193 -17.23 -8.72 10.84
N GLU A 194 -16.87 -9.88 11.39
CA GLU A 194 -15.77 -9.98 12.36
C GLU A 194 -14.43 -9.64 11.71
N GLN A 195 -14.25 -10.00 10.45
CA GLN A 195 -13.07 -9.62 9.68
C GLN A 195 -13.04 -8.11 9.41
N ALA A 196 -14.16 -7.53 8.96
CA ALA A 196 -14.26 -6.09 8.71
C ALA A 196 -13.97 -5.27 9.99
N GLN A 197 -14.46 -5.73 11.16
CA GLN A 197 -14.17 -5.09 12.45
C GLN A 197 -12.70 -5.23 12.85
N ARG A 198 -12.09 -6.42 12.67
CA ARG A 198 -10.66 -6.63 12.94
C ARG A 198 -9.76 -5.75 12.06
N ASP A 199 -10.14 -5.57 10.80
CA ASP A 199 -9.39 -4.78 9.83
C ASP A 199 -9.72 -3.27 9.94
N GLY A 200 -10.66 -2.91 10.82
CA GLY A 200 -11.07 -1.52 11.08
C GLY A 200 -11.77 -0.85 9.90
N ASP A 201 -12.42 -1.64 9.04
CA ASP A 201 -13.05 -1.16 7.80
C ASP A 201 -14.25 -0.26 8.09
N HIS A 202 -14.55 0.63 7.14
CA HIS A 202 -15.79 1.40 7.21
C HIS A 202 -16.98 0.52 6.79
N ILE A 203 -17.92 0.30 7.72
CA ILE A 203 -19.09 -0.56 7.48
C ILE A 203 -20.31 0.34 7.22
N TYR A 204 -20.88 0.23 6.02
CA TYR A 204 -22.12 0.95 5.67
C TYR A 204 -23.37 0.28 6.27
N ALA A 205 -23.44 -1.05 6.22
CA ALA A 205 -24.55 -1.84 6.73
C ALA A 205 -24.13 -3.32 6.89
N VAL A 206 -24.94 -4.11 7.58
CA VAL A 206 -24.76 -5.56 7.73
C VAL A 206 -25.87 -6.31 6.99
N ILE A 207 -25.52 -7.21 6.08
CA ILE A 207 -26.51 -8.12 5.47
C ILE A 207 -26.83 -9.23 6.47
N ARG A 208 -28.06 -9.24 7.00
CA ARG A 208 -28.52 -10.20 8.01
C ARG A 208 -29.17 -11.44 7.41
N GLY A 209 -29.67 -11.34 6.18
CA GLY A 209 -30.30 -12.44 5.48
C GLY A 209 -30.44 -12.12 4.00
N SER A 210 -30.40 -13.15 3.15
CA SER A 210 -30.67 -13.01 1.73
C SER A 210 -31.25 -14.31 1.18
N GLY A 211 -32.06 -14.22 0.13
CA GLY A 211 -32.59 -15.40 -0.52
C GLY A 211 -33.09 -15.15 -1.93
N VAL A 212 -33.18 -16.24 -2.69
CA VAL A 212 -33.70 -16.28 -4.05
C VAL A 212 -34.76 -17.38 -4.18
N ASN A 213 -35.81 -17.14 -4.97
CA ASN A 213 -36.77 -18.18 -5.39
C ASN A 213 -37.31 -17.92 -6.81
N GLN A 214 -38.33 -18.68 -7.22
CA GLN A 214 -38.97 -18.59 -8.53
C GLN A 214 -40.49 -18.53 -8.40
N ASP A 215 -41.12 -17.76 -9.29
CA ASP A 215 -42.58 -17.60 -9.37
C ASP A 215 -43.30 -18.88 -9.81
N GLY A 216 -42.59 -19.76 -10.54
CA GLY A 216 -43.13 -21.00 -11.06
C GLY A 216 -44.11 -20.74 -12.21
N ARG A 217 -45.28 -21.39 -12.18
CA ARG A 217 -46.31 -21.20 -13.22
C ARG A 217 -47.22 -20.02 -12.86
N THR A 218 -47.17 -18.98 -13.68
CA THR A 218 -48.09 -17.83 -13.63
C THR A 218 -48.98 -17.79 -14.89
N ILE A 219 -49.93 -16.86 -14.95
CA ILE A 219 -50.87 -16.72 -16.09
C ILE A 219 -50.16 -16.37 -17.41
N ALA A 220 -49.02 -15.69 -17.32
CA ALA A 220 -48.10 -15.43 -18.40
C ALA A 220 -46.71 -15.21 -17.80
N LEU A 221 -45.66 -15.64 -18.50
CA LEU A 221 -44.29 -15.62 -17.99
C LEU A 221 -43.86 -14.32 -17.27
N PRO A 222 -44.15 -13.10 -17.78
CA PRO A 222 -43.73 -11.86 -17.12
C PRO A 222 -44.64 -11.37 -15.98
N VAL A 223 -45.76 -12.06 -15.72
CA VAL A 223 -46.68 -11.69 -14.63
C VAL A 223 -46.13 -12.24 -13.31
N PRO A 224 -45.93 -11.39 -12.29
CA PRO A 224 -45.35 -11.79 -11.02
C PRO A 224 -46.29 -12.65 -10.16
N ASN A 225 -45.74 -13.38 -9.20
CA ASN A 225 -46.51 -14.18 -8.23
C ASN A 225 -46.39 -13.62 -6.78
N PRO A 226 -47.43 -12.98 -6.24
CA PRO A 226 -47.37 -12.39 -4.88
C PRO A 226 -47.16 -13.45 -3.78
N VAL A 227 -47.63 -14.68 -3.99
CA VAL A 227 -47.44 -15.78 -3.02
C VAL A 227 -45.96 -16.21 -2.98
N SER A 228 -45.29 -16.23 -4.13
CA SER A 228 -43.85 -16.54 -4.18
C SER A 228 -43.01 -15.41 -3.56
N GLN A 229 -43.38 -14.15 -3.78
CA GLN A 229 -42.74 -13.00 -3.14
C GLN A 229 -42.90 -13.04 -1.61
N GLN A 230 -44.12 -13.28 -1.12
CA GLN A 230 -44.39 -13.43 0.32
C GLN A 230 -43.59 -14.59 0.93
N ARG A 231 -43.63 -15.78 0.31
CA ARG A 231 -42.85 -16.94 0.78
C ARG A 231 -41.35 -16.66 0.87
N LEU A 232 -40.82 -15.88 -0.07
CA LEU A 232 -39.41 -15.50 -0.05
C LEU A 232 -39.11 -14.59 1.14
N ALA A 233 -39.89 -13.52 1.31
CA ALA A 233 -39.75 -12.59 2.43
C ALA A 233 -39.88 -13.31 3.78
N ASP A 234 -40.94 -14.09 3.97
CA ASP A 234 -41.22 -14.86 5.19
C ASP A 234 -40.08 -15.84 5.52
N ARG A 235 -39.51 -16.51 4.51
CA ARG A 235 -38.37 -17.40 4.70
C ARG A 235 -37.13 -16.64 5.15
N VAL A 236 -36.77 -15.57 4.43
CA VAL A 236 -35.52 -14.83 4.67
C VAL A 236 -35.53 -14.13 6.03
N ILE A 237 -36.65 -13.51 6.42
CA ILE A 237 -36.77 -12.85 7.73
C ILE A 237 -36.74 -13.85 8.88
N LYS A 238 -37.37 -15.02 8.69
CA LYS A 238 -37.33 -16.13 9.67
C LYS A 238 -35.93 -16.70 9.82
N GLU A 239 -35.22 -16.95 8.73
CA GLU A 239 -33.83 -17.44 8.73
C GLU A 239 -32.86 -16.43 9.38
N ALA A 240 -33.11 -15.12 9.19
CA ALA A 240 -32.34 -14.06 9.84
C ALA A 240 -32.61 -13.92 11.35
N GLY A 241 -33.69 -14.53 11.87
CA GLY A 241 -34.09 -14.46 13.27
C GLY A 241 -34.55 -13.07 13.70
N ILE A 242 -35.12 -12.28 12.78
CA ILE A 242 -35.58 -10.92 13.02
C ILE A 242 -37.11 -10.90 13.08
N ASP A 243 -37.68 -10.14 14.01
CA ASP A 243 -39.13 -9.90 14.04
C ASP A 243 -39.54 -8.98 12.87
N PRO A 244 -40.45 -9.41 11.96
CA PRO A 244 -40.91 -8.57 10.86
C PRO A 244 -41.51 -7.23 11.28
N ALA A 245 -42.02 -7.10 12.52
CA ALA A 245 -42.51 -5.83 13.07
C ALA A 245 -41.40 -4.79 13.26
N LEU A 246 -40.14 -5.22 13.37
CA LEU A 246 -38.96 -4.36 13.55
C LEU A 246 -38.35 -3.87 12.23
N VAL A 247 -38.87 -4.30 11.07
CA VAL A 247 -38.44 -3.78 9.77
C VAL A 247 -39.18 -2.48 9.48
N GLY A 248 -38.46 -1.36 9.55
CA GLY A 248 -39.03 -0.02 9.37
C GLY A 248 -39.15 0.43 7.91
N TYR A 249 -38.30 -0.06 7.01
CA TYR A 249 -38.28 0.38 5.61
C TYR A 249 -38.09 -0.79 4.64
N ILE A 250 -38.79 -0.77 3.50
CA ILE A 250 -38.50 -1.69 2.39
C ILE A 250 -38.28 -0.89 1.10
N GLU A 251 -37.12 -1.12 0.50
CA GLU A 251 -36.83 -0.75 -0.87
C GLU A 251 -37.44 -1.80 -1.80
N ALA A 252 -38.61 -1.47 -2.32
CA ALA A 252 -39.39 -2.34 -3.17
C ALA A 252 -38.77 -2.51 -4.57
N HIS A 253 -39.19 -3.57 -5.28
CA HIS A 253 -38.92 -3.68 -6.69
C HIS A 253 -39.63 -2.56 -7.45
N GLY A 254 -40.88 -2.24 -7.10
CA GLY A 254 -41.61 -1.00 -7.40
C GLY A 254 -41.25 -0.42 -8.77
N THR A 255 -41.80 -1.02 -9.83
CA THR A 255 -41.45 -0.65 -11.21
C THR A 255 -42.35 0.44 -11.78
N GLY A 256 -43.47 0.75 -11.13
CA GLY A 256 -44.48 1.66 -11.66
C GLY A 256 -45.43 0.96 -12.62
N THR A 257 -45.70 -0.33 -12.42
CA THR A 257 -46.61 -1.09 -13.29
C THR A 257 -47.97 -1.26 -12.63
N SER A 258 -49.03 -1.15 -13.43
CA SER A 258 -50.42 -1.26 -12.94
C SER A 258 -50.75 -2.60 -12.29
N VAL A 259 -50.05 -3.67 -12.68
CA VAL A 259 -50.23 -5.03 -12.13
C VAL A 259 -49.19 -5.35 -11.05
N GLY A 260 -47.92 -4.99 -11.25
CA GLY A 260 -46.85 -5.38 -10.34
C GLY A 260 -46.90 -4.65 -8.99
N ASP A 261 -47.17 -3.35 -9.00
CA ASP A 261 -47.14 -2.54 -7.77
C ASP A 261 -48.21 -3.01 -6.74
N PRO A 262 -49.48 -3.29 -7.12
CA PRO A 262 -50.45 -3.86 -6.18
C PRO A 262 -50.08 -5.25 -5.65
N LEU A 263 -49.52 -6.12 -6.49
CA LEU A 263 -49.14 -7.49 -6.09
C LEU A 263 -47.96 -7.47 -5.11
N GLU A 264 -46.97 -6.62 -5.35
CA GLU A 264 -45.84 -6.46 -4.44
C GLU A 264 -46.28 -5.84 -3.10
N ALA A 265 -47.10 -4.78 -3.13
CA ALA A 265 -47.64 -4.18 -1.91
C ALA A 265 -48.46 -5.19 -1.08
N GLN A 266 -49.24 -6.04 -1.74
CA GLN A 266 -49.97 -7.12 -1.08
C GLN A 266 -49.03 -8.13 -0.42
N ALA A 267 -47.97 -8.57 -1.10
CA ALA A 267 -47.00 -9.50 -0.53
C ALA A 267 -46.30 -8.89 0.71
N LEU A 268 -45.84 -7.64 0.61
CA LEU A 268 -45.19 -6.92 1.72
C LEU A 268 -46.15 -6.66 2.88
N GLY A 269 -47.41 -6.35 2.58
CA GLY A 269 -48.44 -6.17 3.61
C GLY A 269 -48.68 -7.44 4.41
N HIS A 270 -48.60 -8.62 3.80
CA HIS A 270 -48.72 -9.89 4.53
C HIS A 270 -47.46 -10.24 5.34
N SER A 271 -46.27 -10.08 4.76
CA SER A 271 -45.01 -10.46 5.40
C SER A 271 -44.54 -9.49 6.49
N TYR A 272 -44.87 -8.20 6.37
CA TYR A 272 -44.32 -7.15 7.23
C TYR A 272 -45.37 -6.21 7.79
N GLY A 273 -46.35 -5.77 6.99
CA GLY A 273 -47.30 -4.74 7.40
C GLY A 273 -48.36 -5.21 8.39
N ARG A 274 -48.97 -6.37 8.17
CA ARG A 274 -50.10 -6.91 8.96
C ARG A 274 -49.67 -7.92 10.02
N VAL A 275 -48.39 -7.95 10.36
CA VAL A 275 -47.86 -8.85 11.39
C VAL A 275 -48.27 -8.38 12.79
N ALA A 276 -48.41 -9.34 13.70
CA ALA A 276 -48.75 -9.04 15.09
C ALA A 276 -47.66 -8.18 15.75
N GLY A 277 -48.07 -7.22 16.58
CA GLY A 277 -47.14 -6.37 17.35
C GLY A 277 -46.59 -5.14 16.62
N ARG A 278 -46.92 -4.93 15.34
CA ARG A 278 -46.51 -3.71 14.62
C ARG A 278 -47.24 -2.47 15.16
N ALA A 279 -46.47 -1.48 15.60
CA ALA A 279 -46.99 -0.24 16.18
C ALA A 279 -47.21 0.90 15.17
N GLN A 280 -46.48 0.88 14.05
CA GLN A 280 -46.52 1.92 13.01
C GLN A 280 -46.53 1.29 11.60
N PRO A 281 -47.21 1.91 10.61
CA PRO A 281 -47.23 1.42 9.24
C PRO A 281 -45.82 1.20 8.67
N LEU A 282 -45.65 0.14 7.89
CA LEU A 282 -44.44 -0.14 7.16
C LEU A 282 -44.21 0.94 6.09
N VAL A 283 -43.01 1.51 6.05
CA VAL A 283 -42.64 2.46 5.00
C VAL A 283 -42.06 1.70 3.81
N ILE A 284 -42.58 1.92 2.61
CA ILE A 284 -42.01 1.34 1.38
C ILE A 284 -41.73 2.43 0.35
N GLY A 285 -40.66 2.27 -0.42
CA GLY A 285 -40.27 3.17 -1.50
C GLY A 285 -39.53 2.45 -2.63
N SER A 286 -39.22 3.18 -3.71
CA SER A 286 -38.44 2.65 -4.83
C SER A 286 -37.54 3.73 -5.40
N VAL A 287 -36.25 3.42 -5.56
CA VAL A 287 -35.24 4.28 -6.18
C VAL A 287 -35.50 4.48 -7.67
N LYS A 288 -36.27 3.58 -8.29
CA LYS A 288 -36.63 3.66 -9.71
C LYS A 288 -37.49 4.88 -10.01
N ASN A 289 -38.17 5.40 -9.00
CA ASN A 289 -38.89 6.67 -9.08
C ASN A 289 -37.95 7.84 -9.42
N ASN A 290 -36.72 7.83 -8.90
CA ASN A 290 -35.75 8.92 -9.05
C ASN A 290 -35.11 8.95 -10.44
N PHE A 291 -34.53 7.81 -10.86
CA PHE A 291 -33.72 7.73 -12.09
C PHE A 291 -34.07 6.52 -12.96
N GLY A 292 -35.28 5.96 -12.83
CA GLY A 292 -35.74 4.85 -13.65
C GLY A 292 -35.17 3.50 -13.25
N HIS A 293 -35.57 2.47 -13.97
CA HIS A 293 -35.18 1.10 -13.73
C HIS A 293 -33.86 0.79 -14.42
N THR A 294 -32.79 0.65 -13.63
CA THR A 294 -31.44 0.29 -14.10
C THR A 294 -31.26 -1.21 -14.42
N GLU A 295 -32.37 -1.90 -14.69
CA GLU A 295 -32.42 -3.29 -15.16
C GLU A 295 -31.51 -4.23 -14.34
N ALA A 296 -30.44 -4.78 -14.90
CA ALA A 296 -29.57 -5.72 -14.18
C ALA A 296 -28.90 -5.10 -12.94
N ALA A 297 -28.69 -3.77 -12.93
CA ALA A 297 -28.11 -3.01 -11.82
C ALA A 297 -29.16 -2.51 -10.80
N ALA A 298 -30.44 -2.85 -10.98
CA ALA A 298 -31.51 -2.31 -10.12
C ALA A 298 -31.45 -2.80 -8.67
N GLY A 299 -31.07 -4.06 -8.47
CA GLY A 299 -30.93 -4.65 -7.14
C GLY A 299 -29.85 -3.96 -6.31
N VAL A 300 -28.66 -3.77 -6.89
CA VAL A 300 -27.55 -3.09 -6.19
C VAL A 300 -27.83 -1.61 -5.95
N ALA A 301 -28.53 -0.92 -6.87
CA ALA A 301 -28.97 0.46 -6.63
C ALA A 301 -29.91 0.56 -5.42
N GLY A 302 -30.87 -0.37 -5.30
CA GLY A 302 -31.74 -0.47 -4.14
C GLY A 302 -30.99 -0.83 -2.85
N LEU A 303 -30.00 -1.73 -2.94
CA LEU A 303 -29.15 -2.12 -1.82
C LEU A 303 -28.34 -0.95 -1.26
N ILE A 304 -27.71 -0.16 -2.14
CA ILE A 304 -26.97 1.05 -1.75
C ILE A 304 -27.90 2.03 -1.03
N LYS A 305 -29.09 2.29 -1.58
CA LYS A 305 -30.08 3.16 -0.93
C LYS A 305 -30.49 2.63 0.45
N ALA A 306 -30.82 1.34 0.55
CA ALA A 306 -31.23 0.73 1.82
C ALA A 306 -30.12 0.77 2.88
N ALA A 307 -28.87 0.50 2.50
CA ALA A 307 -27.71 0.61 3.37
C ALA A 307 -27.54 2.05 3.90
N LEU A 308 -27.63 3.06 3.02
CA LEU A 308 -27.58 4.47 3.43
C LEU A 308 -28.77 4.87 4.30
N THR A 309 -29.97 4.32 4.06
CA THR A 309 -31.16 4.59 4.87
C THR A 309 -30.97 4.12 6.32
N VAL A 310 -30.47 2.89 6.53
CA VAL A 310 -30.24 2.38 7.89
C VAL A 310 -29.03 3.05 8.54
N GLN A 311 -27.95 3.30 7.80
CA GLN A 311 -26.75 3.98 8.32
C GLN A 311 -27.04 5.40 8.80
N ARG A 312 -27.78 6.17 7.98
CA ARG A 312 -28.11 7.58 8.27
C ARG A 312 -29.40 7.75 9.06
N ARG A 313 -30.08 6.64 9.37
CA ARG A 313 -31.42 6.62 9.99
C ARG A 313 -32.38 7.63 9.34
N THR A 314 -32.39 7.68 8.01
CA THR A 314 -33.16 8.66 7.22
C THR A 314 -33.82 7.98 6.02
N ILE A 315 -35.12 8.22 5.83
CA ILE A 315 -35.89 7.72 4.68
C ILE A 315 -36.02 8.84 3.64
N ALA A 316 -35.60 8.55 2.42
CA ALA A 316 -35.72 9.46 1.29
C ALA A 316 -37.13 9.40 0.66
N PRO A 317 -37.65 10.52 0.16
CA PRO A 317 -38.98 10.57 -0.45
C PRO A 317 -39.03 9.89 -1.82
N GLN A 318 -40.24 9.50 -2.23
CA GLN A 318 -40.57 9.25 -3.62
C GLN A 318 -40.77 10.58 -4.36
N VAL A 319 -39.82 10.91 -5.24
CA VAL A 319 -39.73 12.24 -5.89
C VAL A 319 -40.88 12.49 -6.89
N VAL A 320 -41.40 11.44 -7.50
CA VAL A 320 -42.44 11.46 -8.54
C VAL A 320 -43.62 10.61 -8.05
N LEU A 321 -44.37 11.14 -7.08
CA LEU A 321 -45.63 10.59 -6.60
C LEU A 321 -46.64 11.74 -6.48
N ASP A 322 -47.73 11.67 -7.23
CA ASP A 322 -48.81 12.65 -7.22
C ASP A 322 -50.02 12.11 -6.45
N LYS A 323 -50.51 10.92 -6.85
CA LYS A 323 -51.68 10.31 -6.24
C LYS A 323 -51.44 8.83 -6.00
N LEU A 324 -51.68 8.37 -4.77
CA LEU A 324 -51.59 6.94 -4.42
C LEU A 324 -52.53 6.10 -5.28
N ASN A 325 -52.05 4.92 -5.70
CA ASN A 325 -52.81 3.98 -6.50
C ASN A 325 -54.03 3.44 -5.72
N PRO A 326 -55.28 3.67 -6.18
CA PRO A 326 -56.48 3.26 -5.47
C PRO A 326 -56.69 1.73 -5.42
N GLU A 327 -56.02 0.97 -6.29
CA GLU A 327 -56.06 -0.50 -6.29
C GLU A 327 -55.23 -1.11 -5.15
N ILE A 328 -54.45 -0.30 -4.44
CA ILE A 328 -53.63 -0.73 -3.31
C ILE A 328 -54.32 -0.31 -2.00
N PRO A 329 -54.79 -1.26 -1.18
CA PRO A 329 -55.46 -0.94 0.08
C PRO A 329 -54.44 -0.63 1.19
N PHE A 330 -53.72 0.49 1.06
CA PHE A 330 -52.59 0.90 1.93
C PHE A 330 -52.91 0.80 3.43
N ASP A 331 -54.05 1.33 3.87
CA ASP A 331 -54.47 1.31 5.28
C ASP A 331 -54.65 -0.11 5.81
N HIS A 332 -55.30 -0.97 5.02
CA HIS A 332 -55.51 -2.37 5.40
C HIS A 332 -54.20 -3.18 5.40
N LEU A 333 -53.27 -2.85 4.48
CA LEU A 333 -51.96 -3.46 4.42
C LEU A 333 -50.98 -2.89 5.47
N GLN A 334 -51.37 -1.83 6.18
CA GLN A 334 -50.51 -1.08 7.10
C GLN A 334 -49.21 -0.62 6.42
N ILE A 335 -49.34 -0.05 5.22
CA ILE A 335 -48.24 0.45 4.40
C ILE A 335 -48.39 1.96 4.17
N ARG A 336 -47.27 2.68 4.21
CA ARG A 336 -47.18 4.10 3.83
C ARG A 336 -46.05 4.32 2.82
N ILE A 337 -46.24 5.30 1.94
CA ILE A 337 -45.22 5.77 0.99
C ILE A 337 -44.64 7.10 1.48
N PRO A 338 -43.30 7.28 1.54
CA PRO A 338 -42.70 8.54 1.96
C PRO A 338 -42.76 9.57 0.82
N THR A 339 -43.34 10.74 1.09
CA THR A 339 -43.40 11.89 0.16
C THR A 339 -42.44 13.01 0.53
N GLU A 340 -41.91 13.00 1.75
CA GLU A 340 -40.94 13.96 2.26
C GLU A 340 -39.76 13.21 2.91
N VAL A 341 -38.64 13.91 3.12
CA VAL A 341 -37.52 13.35 3.89
C VAL A 341 -37.96 13.22 5.35
N GLU A 342 -37.82 12.04 5.92
CA GLU A 342 -38.25 11.75 7.30
C GLU A 342 -37.22 10.88 8.04
N PRO A 343 -37.14 10.99 9.38
CA PRO A 343 -36.29 10.10 10.17
C PRO A 343 -36.77 8.65 10.05
N TYR A 344 -35.83 7.71 10.11
CA TYR A 344 -36.15 6.30 10.22
C TYR A 344 -36.93 6.04 11.53
N PRO A 345 -38.02 5.25 11.51
CA PRO A 345 -38.87 5.05 12.69
C PRO A 345 -38.11 4.42 13.85
N ASP A 346 -38.31 4.94 15.06
CA ASP A 346 -37.78 4.32 16.27
C ASP A 346 -38.67 3.14 16.67
N LEU A 347 -38.16 1.93 16.43
CA LEU A 347 -38.82 0.66 16.72
C LEU A 347 -38.21 -0.05 17.95
N GLY A 348 -37.39 0.64 18.75
CA GLY A 348 -36.74 0.05 19.93
C GLY A 348 -35.71 -1.03 19.60
N ALA A 349 -35.20 -1.04 18.36
CA ALA A 349 -34.25 -2.01 17.83
C ALA A 349 -33.31 -1.33 16.82
N PRO A 350 -32.21 -2.00 16.41
CA PRO A 350 -31.40 -1.50 15.31
C PRO A 350 -32.24 -1.24 14.06
N ALA A 351 -31.88 -0.23 13.25
CA ALA A 351 -32.60 0.02 12.01
C ALA A 351 -32.43 -1.16 11.04
N TYR A 352 -33.55 -1.74 10.60
CA TYR A 352 -33.61 -2.79 9.59
C TYR A 352 -34.30 -2.31 8.32
N ALA A 353 -33.75 -2.66 7.17
CA ALA A 353 -34.42 -2.49 5.89
C ALA A 353 -34.38 -3.77 5.06
N ALA A 354 -35.32 -3.91 4.13
CA ALA A 354 -35.29 -4.98 3.14
C ALA A 354 -35.22 -4.42 1.72
N VAL A 355 -34.69 -5.21 0.79
CA VAL A 355 -34.57 -4.87 -0.63
C VAL A 355 -35.16 -5.98 -1.47
N ASN A 356 -36.05 -5.62 -2.38
CA ASN A 356 -36.65 -6.52 -3.35
C ASN A 356 -36.09 -6.28 -4.75
N SER A 357 -35.83 -7.36 -5.50
CA SER A 357 -35.71 -7.26 -6.95
C SER A 357 -36.25 -8.51 -7.64
N PHE A 358 -37.16 -8.32 -8.58
CA PHE A 358 -37.90 -9.39 -9.24
C PHE A 358 -37.62 -9.36 -10.75
N GLY A 359 -37.10 -10.45 -11.29
CA GLY A 359 -36.84 -10.58 -12.73
C GLY A 359 -38.12 -10.89 -13.47
N TYR A 360 -38.30 -10.33 -14.68
CA TYR A 360 -39.46 -10.65 -15.52
C TYR A 360 -39.55 -12.14 -15.91
N GLY A 361 -38.48 -12.92 -15.71
CA GLY A 361 -38.48 -14.38 -15.87
C GLY A 361 -38.98 -15.15 -14.64
N GLY A 362 -39.45 -14.46 -13.59
CA GLY A 362 -39.99 -15.04 -12.36
C GLY A 362 -38.98 -15.26 -11.23
N THR A 363 -37.67 -15.05 -11.46
CA THR A 363 -36.68 -15.17 -10.38
C THR A 363 -36.79 -13.97 -9.45
N ASN A 364 -37.01 -14.23 -8.16
CA ASN A 364 -37.11 -13.19 -7.14
C ASN A 364 -35.92 -13.22 -6.21
N ALA A 365 -35.46 -12.04 -5.77
CA ALA A 365 -34.44 -11.89 -4.75
C ALA A 365 -34.92 -10.94 -3.63
N HIS A 366 -34.54 -11.27 -2.40
CA HIS A 366 -34.85 -10.49 -1.20
C HIS A 366 -33.62 -10.44 -0.28
N VAL A 367 -33.25 -9.25 0.18
CA VAL A 367 -32.09 -9.03 1.07
C VAL A 367 -32.50 -8.19 2.26
N LEU A 368 -32.09 -8.59 3.46
CA LEU A 368 -32.25 -7.85 4.71
C LEU A 368 -30.94 -7.20 5.12
N VAL A 369 -31.00 -5.90 5.36
CA VAL A 369 -29.87 -5.09 5.85
C VAL A 369 -30.19 -4.51 7.22
N GLN A 370 -29.16 -4.39 8.04
CA GLN A 370 -29.19 -3.75 9.35
C GLN A 370 -28.20 -2.59 9.37
N GLU A 371 -28.48 -1.55 10.16
CA GLU A 371 -27.50 -0.53 10.50
C GLU A 371 -26.18 -1.14 11.00
N PRO A 372 -25.03 -0.49 10.70
CA PRO A 372 -23.73 -1.00 11.09
C PRO A 372 -23.58 -0.98 12.62
N PRO A 373 -22.72 -1.83 13.20
CA PRO A 373 -22.35 -1.69 14.60
C PRO A 373 -21.67 -0.34 14.84
N GLU A 374 -21.80 0.18 16.07
CA GLU A 374 -21.07 1.37 16.49
C GLU A 374 -19.56 1.19 16.22
N PRO A 375 -18.89 2.17 15.58
CA PRO A 375 -17.46 2.10 15.36
C PRO A 375 -16.74 1.94 16.70
N VAL A 376 -15.84 0.97 16.79
CA VAL A 376 -14.94 0.87 17.94
C VAL A 376 -14.09 2.15 17.95
N GLN A 377 -14.30 3.01 18.96
CA GLN A 377 -13.49 4.20 19.14
C GLN A 377 -12.05 3.77 19.39
N THR A 378 -11.23 3.85 18.36
CA THR A 378 -9.78 3.71 18.50
C THR A 378 -9.22 5.04 18.99
N GLU A 379 -8.29 4.99 19.97
CA GLU A 379 -7.55 6.18 20.38
C GLU A 379 -6.97 6.82 19.11
N ALA A 380 -7.17 8.13 18.94
CA ALA A 380 -6.56 8.86 17.83
C ALA A 380 -5.06 8.53 17.81
N PRO A 381 -4.50 8.12 16.65
CA PRO A 381 -3.09 7.78 16.59
C PRO A 381 -2.28 8.95 17.15
N ALA A 382 -1.29 8.63 17.99
CA ALA A 382 -0.38 9.63 18.53
C ALA A 382 0.15 10.48 17.37
N ARG A 383 0.20 11.81 17.54
CA ARG A 383 0.63 12.73 16.49
C ARG A 383 1.94 12.24 15.90
N ASP A 384 1.88 11.91 14.63
CA ASP A 384 3.02 11.39 13.89
C ASP A 384 4.10 12.48 13.82
N SER A 385 5.35 12.14 14.11
CA SER A 385 6.48 13.05 13.94
C SER A 385 6.92 13.18 12.48
N VAL A 386 6.56 12.21 11.63
CA VAL A 386 6.88 12.20 10.20
C VAL A 386 5.91 13.11 9.47
N ARG A 387 6.38 14.24 8.96
CA ARG A 387 5.57 15.16 8.18
C ARG A 387 5.76 14.97 6.68
N ILE A 388 5.49 13.75 6.19
CA ILE A 388 5.54 13.41 4.76
C ILE A 388 4.14 13.01 4.32
N PHE A 389 3.58 13.70 3.34
CA PHE A 389 2.29 13.37 2.74
C PHE A 389 2.51 12.63 1.41
N PRO A 390 2.07 11.36 1.27
CA PRO A 390 2.28 10.58 0.06
C PRO A 390 1.19 10.85 -0.98
N VAL A 391 1.61 11.01 -2.24
CA VAL A 391 0.73 11.01 -3.41
C VAL A 391 1.26 9.97 -4.39
N SER A 392 0.37 9.17 -4.98
CA SER A 392 0.74 8.25 -6.05
C SER A 392 -0.33 8.15 -7.13
N ALA A 393 0.09 7.85 -8.36
CA ALA A 393 -0.78 7.64 -9.52
C ALA A 393 -0.09 6.78 -10.59
N ARG A 394 -0.81 6.44 -11.66
CA ARG A 394 -0.28 5.69 -12.81
C ARG A 394 0.13 6.57 -14.00
N SER A 395 -0.21 7.86 -13.99
CA SER A 395 0.21 8.84 -14.99
C SER A 395 0.59 10.17 -14.33
N GLY A 396 1.40 10.98 -15.04
CA GLY A 396 1.80 12.31 -14.56
C GLY A 396 0.59 13.21 -14.31
N SER A 397 -0.34 13.29 -15.27
CA SER A 397 -1.55 14.08 -15.13
C SER A 397 -2.41 13.64 -13.95
N ALA A 398 -2.61 12.32 -13.77
CA ALA A 398 -3.36 11.81 -12.63
C ALA A 398 -2.69 12.15 -11.29
N LEU A 399 -1.36 12.21 -11.23
CA LEU A 399 -0.63 12.60 -10.01
C LEU A 399 -0.94 14.04 -9.60
N HIS A 400 -1.01 14.96 -10.57
CA HIS A 400 -1.40 16.36 -10.36
C HIS A 400 -2.87 16.47 -9.95
N GLU A 401 -3.77 15.74 -10.61
CA GLU A 401 -5.20 15.73 -10.28
C GLU A 401 -5.47 15.18 -8.87
N VAL A 402 -4.75 14.13 -8.45
CA VAL A 402 -4.87 13.57 -7.10
C VAL A 402 -4.36 14.58 -6.07
N ALA A 403 -3.25 15.27 -6.33
CA ALA A 403 -2.77 16.35 -5.45
C ALA A 403 -3.81 17.46 -5.31
N GLY A 404 -4.46 17.88 -6.40
CA GLY A 404 -5.54 18.87 -6.36
C GLY A 404 -6.78 18.39 -5.60
N ARG A 405 -7.14 17.10 -5.72
CA ARG A 405 -8.22 16.49 -4.92
C ARG A 405 -7.90 16.48 -3.43
N TYR A 406 -6.67 16.14 -3.05
CA TYR A 406 -6.23 16.22 -1.66
C TYR A 406 -6.19 17.66 -1.13
N ALA A 407 -5.75 18.63 -1.93
CA ALA A 407 -5.81 20.04 -1.57
C ALA A 407 -7.25 20.51 -1.29
N LYS A 408 -8.19 20.13 -2.16
CA LYS A 408 -9.62 20.43 -1.96
C LYS A 408 -10.21 19.76 -0.72
N GLN A 409 -9.77 18.54 -0.41
CA GLN A 409 -10.23 17.85 0.80
C GLN A 409 -9.65 18.50 2.06
N LEU A 410 -8.37 18.83 2.07
CA LEU A 410 -7.71 19.51 3.18
C LEU A 410 -8.29 20.91 3.43
N SER A 411 -8.68 21.65 2.37
CA SER A 411 -9.28 22.97 2.53
C SER A 411 -10.66 22.95 3.20
N SER A 412 -11.38 21.82 3.16
CA SER A 412 -12.65 21.66 3.88
C SER A 412 -12.50 21.54 5.40
N ASP A 413 -11.29 21.22 5.87
CA ASP A 413 -10.92 21.07 7.28
C ASP A 413 -9.43 21.38 7.43
N LEU A 414 -9.11 22.68 7.32
CA LEU A 414 -7.74 23.18 7.40
C LEU A 414 -7.28 23.21 8.86
N SER A 415 -6.93 22.03 9.37
CA SER A 415 -6.43 21.82 10.72
C SER A 415 -5.31 20.79 10.71
N GLN A 416 -4.47 20.80 11.75
CA GLN A 416 -3.42 19.78 11.91
C GLN A 416 -4.01 18.37 11.99
N ASP A 417 -5.17 18.24 12.65
CA ASP A 417 -5.86 16.97 12.77
C ASP A 417 -6.48 16.55 11.42
N GLY A 418 -6.96 17.51 10.62
CA GLY A 418 -7.42 17.29 9.24
C GLY A 418 -6.29 16.77 8.34
N ALA A 419 -5.13 17.43 8.36
CA ALA A 419 -3.93 16.97 7.63
C ALA A 419 -3.48 15.58 8.08
N GLN A 420 -3.47 15.30 9.39
CA GLN A 420 -3.11 13.99 9.93
C GLN A 420 -4.11 12.90 9.51
N ARG A 421 -5.42 13.17 9.55
CA ARG A 421 -6.45 12.24 9.07
C ARG A 421 -6.26 11.92 7.60
N LEU A 422 -6.05 12.95 6.78
CA LEU A 422 -5.87 12.79 5.35
C LEU A 422 -4.61 11.99 5.02
N LYS A 423 -3.50 12.30 5.69
CA LYS A 423 -2.25 11.53 5.58
C LYS A 423 -2.49 10.06 5.96
N THR A 424 -3.12 9.81 7.10
CA THR A 424 -3.40 8.45 7.59
C THR A 424 -4.23 7.67 6.57
N ALA A 425 -5.25 8.29 5.96
CA ALA A 425 -6.05 7.66 4.91
C ALA A 425 -5.22 7.39 3.63
N ALA A 426 -4.45 8.36 3.16
CA ALA A 426 -3.58 8.22 1.98
C ALA A 426 -2.50 7.13 2.16
N THR A 427 -2.01 6.99 3.39
CA THR A 427 -0.97 6.02 3.76
C THR A 427 -1.54 4.62 3.97
N ALA A 428 -2.64 4.47 4.72
CA ALA A 428 -3.13 3.16 5.18
C ALA A 428 -4.27 2.57 4.34
N ARG A 429 -5.04 3.41 3.63
CA ARG A 429 -6.30 3.03 2.97
C ARG A 429 -6.32 3.28 1.46
N ARG A 430 -5.18 3.63 0.86
CA ARG A 430 -5.05 3.83 -0.60
C ARG A 430 -3.97 2.94 -1.18
N ALA A 431 -4.20 2.48 -2.41
CA ALA A 431 -3.17 1.77 -3.17
C ALA A 431 -1.99 2.70 -3.46
N GLN A 432 -0.77 2.17 -3.42
CA GLN A 432 0.43 2.91 -3.81
C GLN A 432 0.83 2.55 -5.24
N HIS A 433 0.68 3.49 -6.16
CA HIS A 433 1.01 3.32 -7.57
C HIS A 433 2.51 3.56 -7.85
N TYR A 434 2.95 3.31 -9.08
CA TYR A 434 4.37 3.39 -9.44
C TYR A 434 4.88 4.82 -9.69
N LEU A 435 4.03 5.83 -9.91
CA LEU A 435 4.49 7.23 -9.86
C LEU A 435 4.19 7.76 -8.48
N ARG A 436 5.21 8.23 -7.76
CA ARG A 436 5.13 8.55 -6.33
C ARG A 436 5.82 9.88 -6.06
N LYS A 437 5.16 10.73 -5.27
CA LYS A 437 5.70 11.99 -4.77
C LYS A 437 5.36 12.14 -3.28
N GLY A 438 6.35 12.42 -2.45
CA GLY A 438 6.14 12.78 -1.05
C GLY A 438 6.30 14.28 -0.86
N PHE A 439 5.44 14.87 -0.04
CA PHE A 439 5.51 16.29 0.33
C PHE A 439 5.94 16.41 1.79
N ILE A 440 7.09 17.03 2.03
CA ILE A 440 7.56 17.33 3.38
C ILE A 440 6.89 18.64 3.80
N TYR A 441 6.11 18.62 4.88
CA TYR A 441 5.32 19.78 5.32
C TYR A 441 5.59 20.14 6.78
N ARG A 442 5.37 21.39 7.18
CA ARG A 442 5.48 21.81 8.58
C ARG A 442 4.15 21.76 9.31
N ASP A 443 3.11 22.20 8.62
CA ASP A 443 1.74 22.35 9.10
C ASP A 443 0.73 22.16 7.95
N ALA A 444 -0.57 22.20 8.28
CA ALA A 444 -1.63 22.01 7.31
C ALA A 444 -1.65 23.10 6.22
N ASP A 445 -1.30 24.35 6.55
CA ASP A 445 -1.21 25.45 5.60
C ASP A 445 -0.10 25.22 4.57
N ASP A 446 1.09 24.81 5.04
CA ASP A 446 2.23 24.45 4.20
C ASP A 446 1.90 23.28 3.28
N LEU A 447 1.26 22.22 3.81
CA LEU A 447 0.82 21.08 3.00
C LEU A 447 -0.19 21.52 1.92
N LEU A 448 -1.18 22.33 2.27
CA LEU A 448 -2.16 22.84 1.32
C LEU A 448 -1.51 23.67 0.21
N ALA A 449 -0.57 24.56 0.57
CA ALA A 449 0.16 25.38 -0.39
C ALA A 449 1.00 24.53 -1.35
N GLN A 450 1.71 23.52 -0.84
CA GLN A 450 2.51 22.61 -1.66
C GLN A 450 1.64 21.77 -2.61
N LEU A 451 0.52 21.22 -2.12
CA LEU A 451 -0.40 20.43 -2.95
C LEU A 451 -1.03 21.28 -4.06
N ASN A 452 -1.44 22.51 -3.77
CA ASN A 452 -1.98 23.43 -4.77
C ASN A 452 -0.92 23.83 -5.80
N THR A 453 0.30 24.14 -5.35
CA THR A 453 1.41 24.50 -6.22
C THR A 453 1.73 23.36 -7.18
N TYR A 454 1.82 22.13 -6.66
CA TYR A 454 2.09 20.97 -7.48
C TYR A 454 0.93 20.69 -8.45
N ALA A 455 -0.32 20.74 -7.99
CA ALA A 455 -1.49 20.52 -8.84
C ALA A 455 -1.60 21.50 -10.01
N ALA A 456 -1.08 22.72 -9.85
CA ALA A 456 -1.05 23.76 -10.88
C ALA A 456 0.26 23.79 -11.69
N SER A 457 1.23 22.95 -11.37
CA SER A 457 2.52 22.92 -12.04
C SER A 457 2.48 22.10 -13.34
N ASP A 458 3.40 22.41 -14.25
CA ASP A 458 3.73 21.57 -15.41
C ASP A 458 4.99 20.71 -15.13
N GLU A 459 5.23 20.39 -13.85
CA GLU A 459 6.39 19.59 -13.45
C GLU A 459 6.32 18.21 -14.13
N ALA A 460 7.45 17.77 -14.68
CA ALA A 460 7.54 16.43 -15.25
C ALA A 460 7.19 15.37 -14.20
N ALA A 461 6.53 14.29 -14.63
CA ALA A 461 6.22 13.20 -13.74
C ALA A 461 7.52 12.62 -13.12
N PRO A 462 7.50 12.24 -11.83
CA PRO A 462 8.64 11.55 -11.24
C PRO A 462 8.93 10.24 -12.00
N PRO A 463 10.17 9.72 -11.95
CA PRO A 463 10.45 8.41 -12.51
C PRO A 463 9.57 7.34 -11.85
N ARG A 464 9.31 6.25 -12.59
CA ARG A 464 8.57 5.11 -12.05
C ARG A 464 9.38 4.47 -10.92
N ALA A 465 8.67 4.06 -9.86
CA ALA A 465 9.19 3.23 -8.79
C ALA A 465 9.83 1.96 -9.38
N LEU A 466 10.93 1.53 -8.75
CA LEU A 466 11.68 0.35 -9.17
C LEU A 466 10.85 -0.89 -8.88
N VAL A 467 10.42 -1.58 -9.93
CA VAL A 467 9.64 -2.83 -9.87
C VAL A 467 10.48 -4.08 -10.12
N GLU A 468 11.70 -3.92 -10.66
CA GLU A 468 12.60 -5.04 -10.92
C GLU A 468 13.75 -5.08 -9.91
N GLY A 469 14.06 -6.27 -9.39
CA GLY A 469 15.14 -6.47 -8.42
C GLY A 469 14.68 -6.27 -6.98
N ILE A 470 15.63 -6.29 -6.05
CA ILE A 470 15.39 -6.03 -4.63
C ILE A 470 15.44 -4.52 -4.43
N SER A 471 14.29 -3.93 -4.15
CA SER A 471 14.17 -2.50 -3.90
C SER A 471 14.49 -2.14 -2.45
N ASP A 472 14.32 -3.05 -1.48
CA ASP A 472 14.72 -2.80 -0.08
C ASP A 472 16.16 -2.24 0.01
N PRO A 473 16.40 -1.21 0.83
CA PRO A 473 17.64 -0.46 0.75
C PRO A 473 18.84 -1.26 1.26
N VAL A 474 19.93 -1.21 0.50
CA VAL A 474 21.28 -1.55 0.99
C VAL A 474 21.80 -0.35 1.77
N PHE A 475 22.24 -0.54 3.01
CA PHE A 475 22.88 0.56 3.74
C PHE A 475 24.37 0.61 3.38
N VAL A 476 24.79 1.77 2.88
CA VAL A 476 26.17 2.06 2.49
C VAL A 476 26.79 2.98 3.52
N PHE A 477 27.81 2.52 4.22
CA PHE A 477 28.47 3.29 5.27
C PHE A 477 29.69 4.01 4.69
N SER A 478 29.66 5.34 4.70
CA SER A 478 30.73 6.15 4.14
C SER A 478 32.05 6.05 4.94
N GLY A 479 33.16 6.27 4.24
CA GLY A 479 34.50 6.19 4.82
C GLY A 479 34.96 7.48 5.48
N MET A 480 36.27 7.75 5.40
CA MET A 480 36.87 9.02 5.81
C MET A 480 36.69 10.09 4.73
N GLY A 481 36.57 11.36 5.13
CA GLY A 481 36.39 12.51 4.23
C GLY A 481 35.08 13.31 4.40
N PRO A 482 33.91 12.71 4.67
CA PRO A 482 32.63 13.43 4.73
C PRO A 482 32.38 14.14 6.07
N GLN A 483 33.18 13.86 7.11
CA GLN A 483 33.07 14.51 8.42
C GLN A 483 33.23 16.04 8.32
N TRP A 484 32.51 16.78 9.16
CA TRP A 484 32.57 18.23 9.27
C TRP A 484 32.08 18.69 10.64
N TRP A 485 32.43 19.91 11.04
CA TRP A 485 32.20 20.40 12.41
C TRP A 485 30.71 20.42 12.82
N GLY A 486 29.80 20.51 11.85
CA GLY A 486 28.36 20.62 12.03
C GLY A 486 27.59 19.29 11.98
N MET A 487 28.26 18.16 11.70
CA MET A 487 27.56 16.93 11.36
C MET A 487 26.64 16.39 12.47
N ALA A 488 25.38 16.09 12.11
CA ALA A 488 24.37 15.49 12.98
C ALA A 488 24.07 16.26 14.28
N ARG A 489 24.50 17.52 14.40
CA ARG A 489 24.36 18.31 15.63
C ARG A 489 22.90 18.60 15.93
N ALA A 490 22.09 18.94 14.93
CA ALA A 490 20.68 19.23 15.14
C ALA A 490 19.93 17.98 15.66
N LEU A 491 20.34 16.79 15.22
CA LEU A 491 19.80 15.52 15.71
C LEU A 491 20.31 15.16 17.12
N LEU A 492 21.53 15.54 17.49
CA LEU A 492 22.09 15.31 18.83
C LEU A 492 21.47 16.24 19.90
N GLU A 493 21.19 17.49 19.53
CA GLU A 493 20.66 18.50 20.45
C GLU A 493 19.18 18.26 20.80
N ARG A 494 18.44 17.56 19.92
CA ARG A 494 17.00 17.29 20.09
C ARG A 494 16.74 15.94 20.79
N PRO A 495 15.76 15.86 21.72
CA PRO A 495 15.32 14.59 22.27
C PRO A 495 14.75 13.67 21.18
N GLY A 496 15.14 12.39 21.19
CA GLY A 496 14.62 11.39 20.25
C GLY A 496 15.59 10.23 20.01
N ILE A 497 15.17 9.27 19.20
CA ILE A 497 15.88 7.99 18.99
C ILE A 497 17.30 8.16 18.47
N PHE A 498 17.56 9.21 17.69
CA PHE A 498 18.93 9.49 17.22
C PHE A 498 19.85 9.81 18.40
N ARG A 499 19.44 10.78 19.24
CA ARG A 499 20.19 11.21 20.42
C ARG A 499 20.35 10.07 21.41
N ASP A 500 19.30 9.29 21.66
CA ASP A 500 19.34 8.17 22.59
C ASP A 500 20.32 7.07 22.12
N ALA A 501 20.27 6.74 20.82
CA ALA A 501 21.21 5.79 20.22
C ALA A 501 22.66 6.30 20.23
N ALA A 502 22.85 7.58 19.91
CA ALA A 502 24.16 8.22 19.98
C ALA A 502 24.72 8.20 21.41
N ALA A 503 23.90 8.47 22.43
CA ALA A 503 24.31 8.45 23.83
C ALA A 503 24.71 7.04 24.30
N GLU A 504 23.96 6.00 23.91
CA GLU A 504 24.33 4.60 24.20
C GLU A 504 25.68 4.23 23.57
N ILE A 505 25.91 4.62 22.32
CA ILE A 505 27.18 4.38 21.62
C ILE A 505 28.32 5.14 22.30
N ASP A 506 28.09 6.40 22.67
CA ASP A 506 29.06 7.27 23.31
C ASP A 506 29.45 6.78 24.71
N GLU A 507 28.50 6.29 25.50
CA GLU A 507 28.75 5.70 26.81
C GLU A 507 29.68 4.49 26.72
N VAL A 508 29.38 3.55 25.81
CA VAL A 508 30.24 2.37 25.59
C VAL A 508 31.61 2.79 25.05
N PHE A 509 31.66 3.78 24.17
CA PHE A 509 32.93 4.30 23.66
C PHE A 509 33.77 4.95 24.77
N GLN A 510 33.15 5.74 25.66
CA GLN A 510 33.82 6.37 26.80
C GLN A 510 34.45 5.35 27.75
N GLU A 511 33.78 4.22 28.00
CA GLU A 511 34.35 3.13 28.81
C GLU A 511 35.66 2.57 28.25
N ILE A 512 35.86 2.65 26.93
CA ILE A 512 37.04 2.13 26.23
C ILE A 512 38.10 3.22 26.07
N SER A 513 37.69 4.43 25.69
CA SER A 513 38.57 5.51 25.23
C SER A 513 38.94 6.52 26.32
N GLY A 514 38.10 6.65 27.35
CA GLY A 514 38.21 7.70 28.38
C GLY A 514 37.71 9.08 27.95
N TRP A 515 37.11 9.25 26.77
CA TRP A 515 36.59 10.53 26.28
C TRP A 515 35.30 10.38 25.46
N SER A 516 34.51 11.46 25.38
CA SER A 516 33.20 11.47 24.70
C SER A 516 33.29 12.00 23.27
N VAL A 517 32.79 11.20 22.32
CA VAL A 517 32.60 11.56 20.91
C VAL A 517 31.54 12.64 20.77
N ILE A 518 30.44 12.55 21.51
CA ILE A 518 29.39 13.58 21.52
C ILE A 518 29.96 14.92 21.98
N ALA A 519 30.79 14.93 23.04
CA ALA A 519 31.41 16.16 23.50
C ALA A 519 32.31 16.81 22.44
N GLU A 520 33.03 16.01 21.63
CA GLU A 520 33.81 16.53 20.50
C GLU A 520 32.93 17.04 19.35
N LEU A 521 31.83 16.36 19.02
CA LEU A 521 30.86 16.77 18.00
C LEU A 521 30.17 18.08 18.34
N LEU A 522 29.94 18.35 19.62
CA LEU A 522 29.27 19.56 20.11
C LEU A 522 30.22 20.75 20.37
N ARG A 523 31.53 20.62 20.11
CA ARG A 523 32.47 21.76 20.22
C ARG A 523 32.10 22.89 19.25
N PRO A 524 32.27 24.18 19.59
CA PRO A 524 32.13 25.27 18.63
C PRO A 524 33.03 25.07 17.40
N GLN A 525 32.64 25.63 16.24
CA GLN A 525 33.41 25.48 15.00
C GLN A 525 34.89 25.88 15.16
N ALA A 526 35.17 26.97 15.88
CA ALA A 526 36.52 27.48 16.13
C ALA A 526 37.42 26.48 16.87
N ASP A 527 36.83 25.61 17.70
CA ASP A 527 37.53 24.62 18.52
C ASP A 527 37.36 23.19 17.97
N SER A 528 36.74 23.03 16.80
CA SER A 528 36.43 21.72 16.24
C SER A 528 37.70 20.99 15.84
N ARG A 529 37.79 19.74 16.30
CA ARG A 529 38.91 18.82 15.98
C ARG A 529 38.45 17.61 15.19
N VAL A 530 37.22 17.63 14.68
CA VAL A 530 36.57 16.48 14.03
C VAL A 530 37.30 16.00 12.77
N SER A 531 38.19 16.81 12.20
CA SER A 531 39.05 16.44 11.07
C SER A 531 40.19 15.49 11.47
N ARG A 532 40.58 15.44 12.75
CA ARG A 532 41.65 14.56 13.24
C ARG A 532 41.19 13.11 13.23
N THR A 533 42.03 12.20 12.75
CA THR A 533 41.70 10.78 12.53
C THR A 533 41.14 10.10 13.78
N GLU A 534 41.74 10.34 14.94
CA GLU A 534 41.36 9.75 16.22
C GLU A 534 39.96 10.19 16.69
N ILE A 535 39.42 11.29 16.16
CA ILE A 535 38.07 11.81 16.44
C ILE A 535 37.11 11.49 15.30
N ALA A 536 37.53 11.72 14.05
CA ALA A 536 36.72 11.56 12.84
C ALA A 536 36.13 10.16 12.70
N GLN A 537 36.93 9.12 12.93
CA GLN A 537 36.51 7.73 12.75
C GLN A 537 35.45 7.31 13.78
N PRO A 538 35.65 7.50 15.10
CA PRO A 538 34.60 7.30 16.10
C PRO A 538 33.35 8.13 15.84
N ALA A 539 33.52 9.39 15.41
CA ALA A 539 32.40 10.28 15.12
C ALA A 539 31.56 9.79 13.93
N ASN A 540 32.20 9.32 12.85
CA ASN A 540 31.49 8.69 11.73
C ASN A 540 30.76 7.42 12.17
N PHE A 541 31.43 6.53 12.93
CA PHE A 541 30.81 5.32 13.48
C PHE A 541 29.56 5.64 14.30
N LEU A 542 29.64 6.63 15.20
CA LEU A 542 28.52 7.06 16.03
C LEU A 542 27.37 7.60 15.18
N VAL A 543 27.63 8.56 14.29
CA VAL A 543 26.60 9.18 13.44
C VAL A 543 25.92 8.15 12.55
N GLN A 544 26.70 7.30 11.87
CA GLN A 544 26.19 6.28 10.98
C GLN A 544 25.31 5.25 11.70
N SER A 545 25.78 4.78 12.86
CA SER A 545 25.06 3.79 13.67
C SER A 545 23.78 4.38 14.29
N ALA A 546 23.83 5.64 14.74
CA ALA A 546 22.66 6.37 15.24
C ALA A 546 21.65 6.67 14.12
N LEU A 547 22.10 7.01 12.90
CA LEU A 547 21.23 7.15 11.72
C LEU A 547 20.52 5.84 11.39
N ALA A 548 21.25 4.71 11.37
CA ALA A 548 20.65 3.40 11.14
C ALA A 548 19.54 3.10 12.15
N LYS A 549 19.76 3.43 13.43
CA LYS A 549 18.75 3.27 14.48
C LYS A 549 17.57 4.24 14.34
N HIS A 550 17.84 5.48 13.95
CA HIS A 550 16.82 6.50 13.72
C HIS A 550 15.90 6.10 12.55
N LEU A 551 16.45 5.60 11.44
CA LEU A 551 15.69 5.14 10.28
C LEU A 551 14.81 3.92 10.60
N GLN A 552 15.25 3.03 11.50
CA GLN A 552 14.46 1.88 11.97
C GLN A 552 13.15 2.28 12.67
N GLN A 553 13.01 3.51 13.18
CA GLN A 553 11.75 3.97 13.77
C GLN A 553 10.67 4.17 12.72
N PHE A 554 11.08 4.53 11.50
CA PHE A 554 10.24 4.57 10.31
C PHE A 554 10.21 3.18 9.64
N GLY A 555 10.71 2.17 10.35
CA GLY A 555 10.98 0.79 9.98
C GLY A 555 11.97 0.55 8.84
N ILE A 556 12.64 1.59 8.33
CA ILE A 556 13.61 1.44 7.25
C ILE A 556 14.78 0.61 7.77
N ARG A 557 15.00 -0.55 7.15
CA ARG A 557 15.97 -1.56 7.57
C ARG A 557 16.81 -1.98 6.37
N PRO A 558 18.09 -2.28 6.57
CA PRO A 558 18.92 -2.77 5.48
C PRO A 558 18.54 -4.20 5.13
N THR A 559 18.48 -4.49 3.82
CA THR A 559 18.46 -5.88 3.33
C THR A 559 19.87 -6.44 3.12
N ALA A 560 20.87 -5.56 3.01
CA ALA A 560 22.30 -5.85 2.99
C ALA A 560 23.06 -4.60 3.46
N VAL A 561 24.32 -4.78 3.86
CA VAL A 561 25.19 -3.67 4.24
C VAL A 561 26.55 -3.76 3.56
N VAL A 562 27.14 -2.60 3.29
CA VAL A 562 28.52 -2.45 2.80
C VAL A 562 29.12 -1.19 3.39
N GLY A 563 30.40 -1.21 3.76
CA GLY A 563 31.09 -0.05 4.31
C GLY A 563 32.36 0.26 3.54
N HIS A 564 32.67 1.53 3.35
CA HIS A 564 33.92 1.96 2.72
C HIS A 564 34.99 2.19 3.79
N SER A 565 36.06 1.38 3.79
CA SER A 565 37.15 1.50 4.78
C SER A 565 36.63 1.44 6.22
N VAL A 566 36.67 2.56 6.96
CA VAL A 566 36.17 2.68 8.34
C VAL A 566 34.66 2.45 8.44
N GLY A 567 33.91 2.71 7.36
CA GLY A 567 32.48 2.46 7.31
C GLY A 567 32.14 0.99 7.55
N GLU A 568 33.07 0.05 7.32
CA GLU A 568 32.84 -1.37 7.64
C GLU A 568 32.65 -1.63 9.13
N VAL A 569 33.16 -0.77 10.01
CA VAL A 569 32.91 -0.88 11.46
C VAL A 569 31.42 -0.67 11.76
N ALA A 570 30.82 0.34 11.14
CA ALA A 570 29.38 0.60 11.25
C ALA A 570 28.56 -0.49 10.54
N ALA A 571 29.01 -0.98 9.37
CA ALA A 571 28.36 -2.10 8.67
C ALA A 571 28.37 -3.39 9.51
N ALA A 572 29.50 -3.73 10.12
CA ALA A 572 29.64 -4.90 10.99
C ALA A 572 28.76 -4.79 12.25
N TYR A 573 28.67 -3.59 12.83
CA TYR A 573 27.76 -3.34 13.94
C TYR A 573 26.29 -3.46 13.50
N VAL A 574 25.86 -2.71 12.48
CA VAL A 574 24.45 -2.64 12.04
C VAL A 574 23.94 -3.95 11.45
N SER A 575 24.82 -4.83 10.97
CA SER A 575 24.45 -6.19 10.54
C SER A 575 24.33 -7.19 11.69
N GLY A 576 24.99 -6.95 12.82
CA GLY A 576 25.06 -7.88 13.95
C GLY A 576 26.32 -8.74 13.96
N ALA A 577 27.23 -8.55 13.01
CA ALA A 577 28.52 -9.24 12.98
C ALA A 577 29.42 -8.86 14.18
N LEU A 578 29.28 -7.64 14.70
CA LEU A 578 29.95 -7.18 15.91
C LEU A 578 28.95 -6.64 16.95
N SER A 579 29.25 -6.88 18.23
CA SER A 579 28.58 -6.21 19.33
C SER A 579 28.92 -4.71 19.36
N LEU A 580 28.10 -3.88 20.01
CA LEU A 580 28.39 -2.45 20.17
C LEU A 580 29.76 -2.22 20.83
N ARG A 581 30.09 -3.00 21.87
CA ARG A 581 31.38 -2.90 22.57
C ARG A 581 32.54 -3.25 21.66
N ASP A 582 32.41 -4.31 20.86
CA ASP A 582 33.46 -4.76 19.94
C ASP A 582 33.65 -3.76 18.79
N ALA A 583 32.57 -3.26 18.19
CA ALA A 583 32.63 -2.23 17.16
C ALA A 583 33.24 -0.91 17.69
N ALA A 584 32.88 -0.48 18.90
CA ALA A 584 33.51 0.66 19.56
C ALA A 584 35.01 0.41 19.84
N THR A 585 35.39 -0.81 20.21
CA THR A 585 36.78 -1.23 20.44
C THR A 585 37.59 -1.15 19.14
N VAL A 586 37.06 -1.68 18.04
CA VAL A 586 37.65 -1.56 16.70
C VAL A 586 37.78 -0.09 16.31
N SER A 587 36.70 0.68 16.43
CA SER A 587 36.67 2.11 16.08
C SER A 587 37.75 2.92 16.82
N PHE A 588 37.85 2.74 18.14
CA PHE A 588 38.84 3.43 18.98
C PHE A 588 40.28 3.03 18.67
N HIS A 589 40.58 1.72 18.64
CA HIS A 589 41.95 1.26 18.47
C HIS A 589 42.46 1.47 17.04
N ARG A 590 41.60 1.32 16.04
CA ARG A 590 41.93 1.65 14.64
C ARG A 590 42.27 3.14 14.50
N SER A 591 41.42 4.03 15.01
CA SER A 591 41.58 5.47 14.84
C SER A 591 42.82 6.01 15.57
N ARG A 592 43.04 5.62 16.83
CA ARG A 592 44.20 6.08 17.62
C ARG A 592 45.54 5.62 17.03
N LEU A 593 45.56 4.43 16.43
CA LEU A 593 46.78 3.85 15.87
C LEU A 593 47.11 4.48 14.51
N GLN A 594 46.10 4.64 13.65
CA GLN A 594 46.28 5.36 12.38
C GLN A 594 46.67 6.83 12.60
N ALA A 595 46.22 7.46 13.69
CA ALA A 595 46.66 8.81 14.06
C ALA A 595 48.18 8.90 14.34
N LYS A 596 48.86 7.81 14.75
CA LYS A 596 50.33 7.80 14.95
C LYS A 596 51.11 8.00 13.64
N THR A 597 50.48 7.73 12.50
CA THR A 597 51.06 7.91 11.17
C THR A 597 50.67 9.24 10.52
N ALA A 598 50.04 10.15 11.27
CA ALA A 598 49.74 11.49 10.77
C ALA A 598 51.04 12.24 10.40
N GLY A 599 51.04 12.88 9.23
CA GLY A 599 52.18 13.60 8.68
C GLY A 599 53.21 12.71 7.96
N SER A 600 53.05 11.38 7.95
CA SER A 600 53.98 10.48 7.24
C SER A 600 53.68 10.35 5.75
N GLY A 601 52.57 10.90 5.26
CA GLY A 601 52.14 10.80 3.88
C GLY A 601 50.77 11.47 3.65
N GLY A 602 50.15 11.18 2.51
CA GLY A 602 48.84 11.71 2.16
C GLY A 602 48.04 10.79 1.25
N MET A 603 46.97 11.31 0.66
CA MET A 603 46.14 10.60 -0.32
C MET A 603 45.70 11.50 -1.47
N LEU A 604 45.58 10.92 -2.65
CA LEU A 604 45.22 11.60 -3.89
C LEU A 604 44.04 10.89 -4.56
N ALA A 605 42.89 11.56 -4.72
CA ALA A 605 41.80 11.04 -5.53
C ALA A 605 42.05 11.36 -7.00
N VAL A 606 41.94 10.35 -7.87
CA VAL A 606 42.25 10.48 -9.31
C VAL A 606 41.13 9.91 -10.18
N GLY A 607 40.92 10.54 -11.33
CA GLY A 607 39.96 10.13 -12.36
C GLY A 607 40.55 9.05 -13.28
N LEU A 608 41.05 7.96 -12.70
CA LEU A 608 41.67 6.85 -13.42
C LEU A 608 41.01 5.52 -13.06
N ASP A 609 41.00 4.60 -14.02
CA ASP A 609 40.72 3.19 -13.74
C ASP A 609 41.84 2.54 -12.89
N ALA A 610 41.54 1.36 -12.35
CA ALA A 610 42.45 0.66 -11.44
C ALA A 610 43.77 0.23 -12.11
N GLU A 611 43.74 -0.13 -13.39
CA GLU A 611 44.92 -0.65 -14.10
C GLU A 611 45.91 0.48 -14.40
N GLU A 612 45.40 1.61 -14.90
CA GLU A 612 46.21 2.80 -15.17
C GLU A 612 46.75 3.41 -13.86
N ALA A 613 45.92 3.51 -12.82
CA ALA A 613 46.35 3.98 -11.51
C ALA A 613 47.48 3.12 -10.92
N GLN A 614 47.35 1.79 -11.02
CA GLN A 614 48.38 0.85 -10.57
C GLN A 614 49.67 1.00 -11.39
N ARG A 615 49.57 1.14 -12.72
CA ARG A 615 50.72 1.31 -13.61
C ARG A 615 51.50 2.58 -13.30
N ARG A 616 50.80 3.69 -13.03
CA ARG A 616 51.42 4.96 -12.66
C ARG A 616 52.02 4.92 -11.25
N ALA A 617 51.33 4.32 -10.28
CA ALA A 617 51.84 4.14 -8.92
C ALA A 617 53.12 3.28 -8.89
N ALA A 618 53.21 2.25 -9.73
CA ALA A 618 54.36 1.34 -9.78
C ALA A 618 55.70 2.04 -10.10
N ARG A 619 55.69 3.20 -10.77
CA ARG A 619 56.90 4.02 -11.03
C ARG A 619 57.57 4.53 -9.75
N PHE A 620 56.81 4.63 -8.66
CA PHE A 620 57.28 5.10 -7.36
C PHE A 620 57.61 3.94 -6.40
N GLY A 621 57.67 2.69 -6.89
CA GLY A 621 57.97 1.52 -6.08
C GLY A 621 56.93 1.33 -4.96
N THR A 622 57.37 1.31 -3.70
CA THR A 622 56.48 1.20 -2.53
C THR A 622 56.04 2.55 -1.96
N ALA A 623 56.45 3.67 -2.57
CA ALA A 623 56.12 4.99 -2.06
C ALA A 623 54.70 5.45 -2.38
N VAL A 624 54.04 4.86 -3.39
CA VAL A 624 52.63 5.12 -3.74
C VAL A 624 51.93 3.80 -4.04
N CYS A 625 50.71 3.61 -3.54
CA CYS A 625 49.87 2.47 -3.85
C CYS A 625 48.41 2.87 -4.09
N VAL A 626 47.64 1.96 -4.68
CA VAL A 626 46.18 2.12 -4.79
C VAL A 626 45.55 1.81 -3.44
N ALA A 627 44.94 2.82 -2.83
CA ALA A 627 44.24 2.71 -1.56
C ALA A 627 42.76 2.36 -1.71
N ALA A 628 42.12 2.80 -2.79
CA ALA A 628 40.72 2.48 -3.06
C ALA A 628 40.42 2.44 -4.56
N ILE A 629 39.59 1.49 -4.95
CA ILE A 629 38.98 1.38 -6.28
C ILE A 629 37.48 1.67 -6.08
N ASN A 630 37.09 2.93 -6.32
CA ASN A 630 35.75 3.42 -6.01
C ASN A 630 34.77 3.18 -7.17
N SER A 631 35.24 3.33 -8.41
CA SER A 631 34.47 3.02 -9.61
C SER A 631 35.41 2.62 -10.76
N THR A 632 34.87 2.44 -11.97
CA THR A 632 35.68 2.21 -13.17
C THR A 632 36.54 3.41 -13.58
N ALA A 633 36.21 4.62 -13.12
CA ALA A 633 36.92 5.84 -13.47
C ALA A 633 37.41 6.63 -12.26
N ALA A 634 37.23 6.11 -11.03
CA ALA A 634 37.62 6.78 -9.80
C ALA A 634 38.44 5.84 -8.90
N THR A 635 39.69 6.22 -8.69
CA THR A 635 40.61 5.53 -7.78
C THR A 635 41.21 6.50 -6.77
N THR A 636 41.69 5.99 -5.65
CA THR A 636 42.40 6.79 -4.65
C THR A 636 43.77 6.18 -4.42
N LEU A 637 44.79 7.02 -4.51
CA LEU A 637 46.18 6.68 -4.27
C LEU A 637 46.60 7.16 -2.88
N SER A 638 47.56 6.46 -2.28
CA SER A 638 48.05 6.75 -0.93
C SER A 638 49.55 6.47 -0.84
N GLY A 639 50.25 7.25 -0.02
CA GLY A 639 51.69 7.09 0.14
C GLY A 639 52.41 8.39 0.49
N ASP A 640 53.67 8.49 0.07
CA ASP A 640 54.55 9.63 0.30
C ASP A 640 54.02 10.92 -0.35
N SER A 641 54.06 12.02 0.41
CA SER A 641 53.48 13.30 -0.02
C SER A 641 54.18 13.89 -1.25
N ALA A 642 55.51 13.75 -1.38
CA ALA A 642 56.25 14.30 -2.51
C ALA A 642 55.99 13.48 -3.80
N ALA A 643 55.92 12.16 -3.67
CA ALA A 643 55.55 11.27 -4.77
C ALA A 643 54.11 11.53 -5.25
N LEU A 644 53.15 11.70 -4.32
CA LEU A 644 51.78 12.04 -4.65
C LEU A 644 51.65 13.43 -5.29
N GLN A 645 52.44 14.42 -4.86
CA GLN A 645 52.45 15.75 -5.47
C GLN A 645 52.98 15.69 -6.91
N THR A 646 54.06 14.92 -7.14
CA THR A 646 54.59 14.71 -8.49
C THR A 646 53.53 14.10 -9.40
N LEU A 647 52.83 13.07 -8.93
CA LEU A 647 51.76 12.42 -9.70
C LEU A 647 50.57 13.36 -9.93
N HIS A 648 50.19 14.15 -8.93
CA HIS A 648 49.15 15.17 -9.07
C HIS A 648 49.47 16.14 -10.22
N ASP A 649 50.70 16.65 -10.27
CA ASP A 649 51.11 17.64 -11.28
C ASP A 649 51.19 17.02 -12.68
N GLU A 650 51.64 15.76 -12.80
CA GLU A 650 51.59 14.99 -14.06
C GLU A 650 50.14 14.83 -14.56
N LEU A 651 49.24 14.38 -13.68
CA LEU A 651 47.83 14.15 -14.04
C LEU A 651 47.11 15.46 -14.39
N ALA A 652 47.40 16.54 -13.67
CA ALA A 652 46.89 17.86 -14.00
C ALA A 652 47.39 18.34 -15.38
N GLY A 653 48.65 18.05 -15.72
CA GLY A 653 49.22 18.32 -17.04
C GLY A 653 48.56 17.50 -18.17
N ASP A 654 48.16 16.26 -17.88
CA ASP A 654 47.43 15.38 -18.79
C ASP A 654 45.93 15.73 -18.91
N GLY A 655 45.43 16.71 -18.14
CA GLY A 655 44.01 17.08 -18.09
C GLY A 655 43.12 16.06 -17.37
N ILE A 656 43.72 15.18 -16.55
CA ILE A 656 43.03 14.13 -15.79
C ILE A 656 42.68 14.68 -14.40
N PHE A 657 41.48 14.37 -13.91
CA PHE A 657 41.08 14.78 -12.56
C PHE A 657 42.05 14.22 -11.51
N ALA A 658 42.64 15.10 -10.70
CA ALA A 658 43.47 14.76 -9.56
C ALA A 658 43.20 15.76 -8.44
N ARG A 659 42.91 15.28 -7.24
CA ARG A 659 42.63 16.12 -6.07
C ARG A 659 43.28 15.56 -4.82
N MET A 660 44.19 16.34 -4.24
CA MET A 660 44.79 15.99 -2.96
C MET A 660 43.69 15.98 -1.88
N LEU A 661 43.59 14.88 -1.14
CA LEU A 661 42.63 14.75 -0.06
C LEU A 661 43.17 15.45 1.19
N HIS A 662 42.29 16.13 1.92
CA HIS A 662 42.66 16.85 3.14
C HIS A 662 42.75 15.88 4.34
N VAL A 663 43.69 14.94 4.25
CA VAL A 663 44.00 13.94 5.26
C VAL A 663 45.53 13.84 5.42
N GLU A 664 45.99 13.77 6.65
CA GLU A 664 47.43 13.69 6.97
C GLU A 664 47.91 12.23 7.14
N VAL A 665 47.00 11.26 6.98
CA VAL A 665 47.27 9.84 7.17
C VAL A 665 47.21 9.12 5.81
N PRO A 666 48.26 8.40 5.41
CA PRO A 666 48.29 7.63 4.16
C PRO A 666 47.60 6.26 4.35
N TYR A 667 46.27 6.26 4.48
CA TYR A 667 45.47 5.05 4.69
C TYR A 667 45.70 4.00 3.59
N HIS A 668 45.58 2.71 3.92
CA HIS A 668 45.64 1.60 2.95
C HIS A 668 46.95 1.54 2.16
N SER A 669 48.06 1.84 2.83
CA SER A 669 49.41 1.82 2.26
C SER A 669 50.39 1.06 3.16
N GLN A 670 51.58 0.78 2.63
CA GLN A 670 52.72 0.22 3.35
C GLN A 670 53.04 1.00 4.64
N LEU A 671 52.73 2.30 4.67
CA LEU A 671 52.95 3.15 5.85
C LEU A 671 52.06 2.78 7.04
N MET A 672 51.07 1.89 6.85
CA MET A 672 50.28 1.30 7.94
C MET A 672 50.97 0.08 8.59
N ASP A 673 51.98 -0.53 7.96
CA ASP A 673 52.65 -1.74 8.47
C ASP A 673 53.14 -1.61 9.94
N PRO A 674 53.72 -0.46 10.38
CA PRO A 674 54.20 -0.31 11.76
C PRO A 674 53.13 -0.42 12.84
N ILE A 675 51.86 -0.20 12.51
CA ILE A 675 50.76 -0.21 13.49
C ILE A 675 50.00 -1.53 13.53
N LEU A 676 50.21 -2.44 12.57
CA LEU A 676 49.40 -3.66 12.43
C LEU A 676 49.56 -4.62 13.61
N GLY A 677 50.77 -4.77 14.16
CA GLY A 677 51.00 -5.65 15.30
C GLY A 677 50.29 -5.19 16.59
N GLU A 678 50.32 -3.87 16.86
CA GLU A 678 49.59 -3.29 18.00
C GLU A 678 48.08 -3.37 17.78
N LEU A 679 47.60 -3.17 16.55
CA LEU A 679 46.18 -3.31 16.20
C LEU A 679 45.70 -4.74 16.41
N ALA A 680 46.41 -5.74 15.90
CA ALA A 680 46.06 -7.15 16.05
C ALA A 680 45.96 -7.54 17.53
N THR A 681 46.93 -7.08 18.34
CA THR A 681 46.96 -7.33 19.78
C THR A 681 45.76 -6.69 20.49
N ALA A 682 45.41 -5.45 20.12
CA ALA A 682 44.29 -4.72 20.72
C ALA A 682 42.92 -5.32 20.36
N LEU A 683 42.82 -6.04 19.24
CA LEU A 683 41.59 -6.64 18.74
C LEU A 683 41.48 -8.15 18.99
N ALA A 684 42.46 -8.78 19.64
CA ALA A 684 42.47 -10.24 19.88
C ALA A 684 41.29 -10.78 20.71
N GLY A 685 40.54 -9.91 21.40
CA GLY A 685 39.43 -10.27 22.27
C GLY A 685 38.03 -10.12 21.67
N LEU A 686 37.91 -9.77 20.38
CA LEU A 686 36.61 -9.61 19.73
C LEU A 686 35.84 -10.94 19.72
N THR A 687 34.52 -10.88 19.87
CA THR A 687 33.68 -12.07 19.92
C THR A 687 32.88 -12.22 18.62
N PRO A 688 32.92 -13.38 17.94
CA PRO A 688 32.13 -13.59 16.73
C PRO A 688 30.63 -13.57 17.06
N CYS A 689 29.88 -12.83 16.27
CA CYS A 689 28.42 -12.80 16.30
C CYS A 689 27.86 -13.21 14.94
N GLU A 690 26.67 -13.81 14.94
CA GLU A 690 25.95 -14.14 13.71
C GLU A 690 25.21 -12.89 13.22
N ALA A 691 25.53 -12.45 11.99
CA ALA A 691 24.87 -11.29 11.40
C ALA A 691 23.42 -11.63 11.02
N ALA A 692 22.49 -10.74 11.39
CA ALA A 692 21.10 -10.80 10.98
C ALA A 692 20.89 -10.29 9.54
N VAL A 693 21.86 -9.54 9.00
CA VAL A 693 21.80 -8.92 7.67
C VAL A 693 23.08 -9.28 6.90
N PRO A 694 23.00 -9.67 5.61
CA PRO A 694 24.17 -9.92 4.76
C PRO A 694 25.17 -8.75 4.75
N VAL A 695 26.45 -9.08 4.91
CA VAL A 695 27.56 -8.10 4.91
C VAL A 695 28.45 -8.33 3.68
N TYR A 696 28.68 -7.27 2.92
CA TYR A 696 29.61 -7.26 1.79
C TYR A 696 30.86 -6.48 2.21
N SER A 697 32.01 -7.13 2.10
CA SER A 697 33.29 -6.55 2.45
C SER A 697 33.89 -5.85 1.24
N THR A 698 34.44 -4.67 1.48
CA THR A 698 35.30 -3.95 0.53
C THR A 698 36.76 -4.39 0.61
N VAL A 699 37.15 -5.25 1.55
CA VAL A 699 38.47 -5.90 1.54
C VAL A 699 38.52 -6.98 0.46
N THR A 700 37.46 -7.79 0.33
CA THR A 700 37.37 -8.89 -0.64
C THR A 700 36.56 -8.51 -1.89
N GLY A 701 35.68 -7.52 -1.76
CA GLY A 701 34.69 -7.14 -2.77
C GLY A 701 33.52 -8.12 -2.89
N GLU A 702 33.32 -9.00 -1.90
CA GLU A 702 32.37 -10.11 -1.94
C GLU A 702 31.55 -10.19 -0.64
N LYS A 703 30.48 -11.00 -0.65
CA LYS A 703 29.70 -11.33 0.55
C LYS A 703 30.54 -12.17 1.51
N MET A 704 30.56 -11.79 2.79
CA MET A 704 31.40 -12.43 3.81
C MET A 704 30.58 -13.19 4.86
N ASP A 705 31.22 -14.19 5.48
CA ASP A 705 30.77 -14.76 6.75
C ASP A 705 31.00 -13.74 7.87
N SER A 706 30.00 -13.54 8.73
CA SER A 706 30.06 -12.58 9.83
C SER A 706 31.13 -12.91 10.87
N ALA A 707 31.51 -14.18 11.03
CA ALA A 707 32.53 -14.58 12.00
C ALA A 707 33.90 -13.94 11.73
N VAL A 708 34.20 -13.66 10.46
CA VAL A 708 35.48 -13.07 10.03
C VAL A 708 35.69 -11.66 10.63
N PHE A 709 34.62 -10.92 10.94
CA PHE A 709 34.73 -9.59 11.56
C PHE A 709 35.25 -9.62 13.00
N ALA A 710 35.25 -10.78 13.67
CA ALA A 710 35.87 -10.93 14.97
C ALA A 710 37.36 -11.30 14.90
N GLU A 711 37.90 -11.53 13.69
CA GLU A 711 39.30 -11.86 13.50
C GLU A 711 40.16 -10.59 13.42
N PRO A 712 41.22 -10.44 14.23
CA PRO A 712 42.11 -9.28 14.17
C PRO A 712 42.76 -9.10 12.79
N ASP A 713 43.10 -10.21 12.14
CA ASP A 713 43.70 -10.25 10.81
C ASP A 713 42.83 -9.58 9.74
N TYR A 714 41.50 -9.68 9.87
CA TYR A 714 40.57 -8.99 8.98
C TYR A 714 40.74 -7.47 9.10
N TRP A 715 40.78 -6.93 10.32
CA TRP A 715 40.92 -5.49 10.55
C TRP A 715 42.30 -4.98 10.17
N CYS A 716 43.36 -5.79 10.33
CA CYS A 716 44.67 -5.48 9.79
C CYS A 716 44.64 -5.35 8.26
N LYS A 717 43.97 -6.27 7.55
CA LYS A 717 43.74 -6.16 6.10
C LYS A 717 42.88 -4.95 5.74
N ASN A 718 41.78 -4.69 6.47
CA ASN A 718 40.95 -3.50 6.27
C ASN A 718 41.72 -2.17 6.40
N VAL A 719 42.74 -2.13 7.26
CA VAL A 719 43.61 -0.94 7.44
C VAL A 719 44.69 -0.83 6.36
N ARG A 720 45.16 -1.98 5.85
CA ARG A 720 46.37 -2.07 5.03
C ARG A 720 46.11 -2.23 3.54
N ASP A 721 45.11 -3.02 3.16
CA ASP A 721 44.84 -3.43 1.78
C ASP A 721 43.90 -2.43 1.08
N SER A 722 43.84 -2.49 -0.25
CA SER A 722 43.00 -1.61 -1.06
C SER A 722 41.51 -1.84 -0.81
N VAL A 723 40.73 -0.76 -0.74
CA VAL A 723 39.26 -0.80 -0.66
C VAL A 723 38.67 -1.09 -2.04
N LEU A 724 38.16 -2.30 -2.25
CA LEU A 724 37.50 -2.78 -3.47
C LEU A 724 36.02 -2.39 -3.53
N PHE A 725 35.70 -1.11 -3.33
CA PHE A 725 34.32 -0.63 -3.26
C PHE A 725 33.53 -0.88 -4.55
N ALA A 726 34.12 -0.62 -5.72
CA ALA A 726 33.49 -0.88 -7.01
C ALA A 726 33.09 -2.37 -7.17
N LYS A 727 33.97 -3.29 -6.77
CA LYS A 727 33.71 -4.73 -6.83
C LYS A 727 32.56 -5.14 -5.89
N ALA A 728 32.54 -4.60 -4.67
CA ALA A 728 31.46 -4.87 -3.71
C ALA A 728 30.09 -4.38 -4.22
N VAL A 729 30.03 -3.16 -4.76
CA VAL A 729 28.79 -2.59 -5.35
C VAL A 729 28.36 -3.38 -6.59
N ASP A 730 29.30 -3.74 -7.47
CA ASP A 730 29.00 -4.55 -8.66
C ASP A 730 28.47 -5.94 -8.27
N THR A 731 28.99 -6.54 -7.19
CA THR A 731 28.49 -7.81 -6.65
C THR A 731 27.07 -7.65 -6.09
N LEU A 732 26.80 -6.59 -5.33
CA LEU A 732 25.45 -6.27 -4.84
C LEU A 732 24.45 -6.06 -6.01
N ILE A 733 24.86 -5.38 -7.08
CA ILE A 733 24.02 -5.20 -8.26
C ILE A 733 23.78 -6.54 -8.97
N GLY A 734 24.81 -7.39 -9.08
CA GLY A 734 24.69 -8.76 -9.57
C GLY A 734 23.70 -9.60 -8.76
N ASP A 735 23.73 -9.44 -7.44
CA ASP A 735 22.80 -10.04 -6.47
C ASP A 735 21.41 -9.37 -6.46
N ARG A 736 21.11 -8.55 -7.47
CA ARG A 736 19.80 -7.94 -7.75
C ARG A 736 19.40 -6.75 -6.87
N TYR A 737 20.27 -6.22 -6.01
CA TYR A 737 19.96 -5.00 -5.24
C TYR A 737 19.92 -3.75 -6.13
N ARG A 738 18.93 -2.87 -5.90
CA ARG A 738 18.70 -1.68 -6.75
C ARG A 738 18.63 -0.34 -6.01
N VAL A 739 18.54 -0.35 -4.69
CA VAL A 739 18.49 0.88 -3.88
C VAL A 739 19.60 0.88 -2.86
N PHE A 740 20.41 1.93 -2.87
CA PHE A 740 21.54 2.12 -1.98
C PHE A 740 21.33 3.42 -1.20
N LEU A 741 21.27 3.30 0.13
CA LEU A 741 21.11 4.42 1.05
C LEU A 741 22.46 4.68 1.73
N GLU A 742 23.09 5.81 1.42
CA GLU A 742 24.36 6.20 2.03
C GLU A 742 24.12 6.82 3.41
N LEU A 743 24.56 6.11 4.45
CA LEU A 743 24.57 6.56 5.83
C LEU A 743 25.89 7.26 6.10
N GLY A 744 25.80 8.55 6.40
CA GLY A 744 26.97 9.36 6.72
C GLY A 744 26.65 10.84 6.78
N PRO A 745 27.63 11.67 7.19
CA PRO A 745 27.43 13.10 7.39
C PRO A 745 27.37 13.92 6.09
N HIS A 746 27.74 13.31 4.95
CA HIS A 746 27.69 13.90 3.60
C HIS A 746 27.82 12.78 2.56
N PRO A 747 27.10 12.84 1.42
CA PRO A 747 27.26 11.89 0.32
C PRO A 747 28.62 12.00 -0.36
N VAL A 748 29.38 10.90 -0.39
CA VAL A 748 30.64 10.82 -1.16
C VAL A 748 30.70 9.59 -2.06
N LEU A 749 29.78 8.65 -1.91
CA LEU A 749 29.77 7.38 -2.63
C LEU A 749 28.67 7.29 -3.70
N LEU A 750 27.65 8.16 -3.66
CA LEU A 750 26.52 8.10 -4.59
C LEU A 750 26.93 8.15 -6.08
N GLY A 751 27.91 8.97 -6.43
CA GLY A 751 28.42 9.05 -7.81
C GLY A 751 29.00 7.73 -8.29
N ASN A 752 29.82 7.10 -7.45
CA ASN A 752 30.44 5.80 -7.73
C ASN A 752 29.38 4.69 -7.92
N ILE A 753 28.34 4.69 -7.07
CA ILE A 753 27.23 3.71 -7.17
C ILE A 753 26.46 3.90 -8.48
N ARG A 754 26.20 5.15 -8.88
CA ARG A 754 25.51 5.46 -10.14
C ARG A 754 26.31 5.00 -11.36
N GLU A 755 27.64 5.13 -11.34
CA GLU A 755 28.51 4.60 -12.40
C GLU A 755 28.38 3.06 -12.51
N SER A 756 28.33 2.35 -11.39
CA SER A 756 28.08 0.90 -11.39
C SER A 756 26.72 0.54 -12.00
N PHE A 757 25.64 1.29 -11.74
CA PHE A 757 24.35 1.05 -12.40
C PHE A 757 24.42 1.19 -13.92
N VAL A 758 25.09 2.26 -14.40
CA VAL A 758 25.30 2.50 -15.84
C VAL A 758 26.09 1.35 -16.46
N ARG A 759 27.17 0.90 -15.80
CA ARG A 759 28.01 -0.22 -16.27
C ARG A 759 27.21 -1.52 -16.45
N HIS A 760 26.32 -1.83 -15.50
CA HIS A 760 25.49 -3.03 -15.53
C HIS A 760 24.22 -2.86 -16.40
N SER A 761 23.98 -1.67 -16.98
CA SER A 761 22.79 -1.36 -17.77
C SER A 761 21.48 -1.64 -17.01
N VAL A 762 21.45 -1.32 -15.71
CA VAL A 762 20.27 -1.48 -14.86
C VAL A 762 19.84 -0.15 -14.26
N SER A 763 18.54 0.00 -13.98
CA SER A 763 18.02 1.15 -13.24
C SER A 763 18.19 0.94 -11.73
N GLY A 764 18.58 1.98 -11.01
CA GLY A 764 18.71 1.92 -9.55
C GLY A 764 18.77 3.31 -8.92
N ALA A 765 18.70 3.35 -7.60
CA ALA A 765 18.68 4.58 -6.82
C ALA A 765 19.85 4.63 -5.83
N ALA A 766 20.53 5.77 -5.79
CA ALA A 766 21.56 6.09 -4.80
C ALA A 766 21.10 7.34 -4.03
N ILE A 767 20.77 7.16 -2.76
CA ILE A 767 20.07 8.12 -1.89
C ILE A 767 20.98 8.50 -0.72
N GLN A 768 20.99 9.78 -0.36
CA GLN A 768 21.75 10.30 0.79
C GLN A 768 20.91 10.34 2.07
N THR A 769 21.57 10.38 3.22
CA THR A 769 20.92 10.62 4.52
C THR A 769 21.12 12.04 5.03
N LEU A 770 22.37 12.49 5.17
CA LEU A 770 22.70 13.86 5.57
C LEU A 770 23.52 14.57 4.49
N HIS A 771 23.45 15.90 4.48
CA HIS A 771 24.24 16.75 3.61
C HIS A 771 24.85 17.92 4.41
N ARG A 772 26.07 18.32 4.07
CA ARG A 772 26.74 19.48 4.66
C ARG A 772 25.92 20.74 4.41
N ASP A 773 25.95 21.66 5.37
CA ASP A 773 25.27 22.96 5.26
C ASP A 773 23.75 22.88 5.04
N HIS A 774 23.14 21.72 5.33
CA HIS A 774 21.70 21.51 5.30
C HIS A 774 21.20 21.09 6.69
N ASP A 775 19.91 21.30 6.96
CA ASP A 775 19.30 20.84 8.19
C ASP A 775 19.23 19.30 8.22
N ASP A 776 19.69 18.71 9.33
CA ASP A 776 19.81 17.26 9.45
C ASP A 776 18.43 16.56 9.41
N GLU A 777 17.40 17.15 10.03
CA GLU A 777 16.05 16.57 10.08
C GLU A 777 15.40 16.61 8.70
N GLN A 778 15.49 17.75 8.02
CA GLN A 778 15.02 17.88 6.63
C GLN A 778 15.75 16.89 5.70
N SER A 779 17.05 16.69 5.88
CA SER A 779 17.81 15.72 5.09
C SER A 779 17.32 14.29 5.29
N VAL A 780 17.03 13.89 6.54
CA VAL A 780 16.45 12.57 6.85
C VAL A 780 15.05 12.44 6.25
N LEU A 781 14.18 13.44 6.37
CA LEU A 781 12.84 13.42 5.77
C LEU A 781 12.90 13.35 4.24
N GLN A 782 13.89 13.99 3.62
CA GLN A 782 14.14 13.87 2.19
C GLN A 782 14.57 12.45 1.81
N ALA A 783 15.46 11.82 2.58
CA ALA A 783 15.85 10.43 2.35
C ALA A 783 14.65 9.47 2.40
N ILE A 784 13.74 9.67 3.36
CA ILE A 784 12.49 8.89 3.48
C ILE A 784 11.57 9.14 2.27
N THR A 785 11.46 10.39 1.84
CA THR A 785 10.67 10.79 0.66
C THR A 785 11.22 10.17 -0.62
N ASP A 786 12.54 10.17 -0.81
CA ASP A 786 13.22 9.58 -1.95
C ASP A 786 13.06 8.05 -1.95
N LEU A 787 13.16 7.40 -0.78
CA LEU A 787 12.88 5.96 -0.63
C LEU A 787 11.43 5.63 -0.99
N TYR A 788 10.45 6.46 -0.59
CA TYR A 788 9.06 6.28 -1.00
C TYR A 788 8.91 6.43 -2.53
N ALA A 789 9.53 7.46 -3.12
CA ALA A 789 9.45 7.76 -4.54
C ALA A 789 9.96 6.60 -5.41
N VAL A 790 11.05 5.95 -5.01
CA VAL A 790 11.67 4.85 -5.77
C VAL A 790 11.04 3.48 -5.50
N GLY A 791 10.04 3.37 -4.63
CA GLY A 791 9.46 2.08 -4.25
C GLY A 791 10.19 1.32 -3.15
N ALA A 792 11.20 1.97 -2.55
CA ALA A 792 11.85 1.62 -1.28
C ALA A 792 10.88 1.30 -0.15
N ILE A 793 10.08 2.34 0.02
CA ILE A 793 8.94 2.53 0.88
C ILE A 793 7.60 1.95 0.41
N ASP A 794 6.77 1.26 1.19
CA ASP A 794 5.32 1.46 1.04
C ASP A 794 4.85 2.36 2.21
N ALA A 795 3.95 3.29 1.91
CA ALA A 795 3.30 4.08 2.96
C ALA A 795 2.53 3.15 3.92
N ARG A 796 1.94 2.05 3.41
CA ARG A 796 1.11 1.11 4.17
C ARG A 796 1.86 0.23 5.15
N ASP A 797 3.14 -0.05 4.88
CA ASP A 797 3.88 -1.10 5.61
C ASP A 797 4.03 -0.79 7.11
N ARG A 798 3.70 0.42 7.53
CA ARG A 798 3.88 0.87 8.91
C ARG A 798 2.76 1.80 9.27
N GLN A 799 1.91 1.34 10.18
CA GLN A 799 1.47 2.25 11.23
C GLN A 799 2.74 2.95 11.73
N ILE A 800 2.88 4.24 11.42
CA ILE A 800 3.75 5.15 12.15
C ILE A 800 3.06 5.39 13.50
N SER A 801 2.92 4.28 14.23
CA SER A 801 2.40 4.17 15.57
C SER A 801 3.63 3.99 16.43
N THR A 802 3.82 4.94 17.33
CA THR A 802 4.85 4.98 18.37
C THR A 802 4.74 3.85 19.41
N ARG A 803 4.02 2.75 19.10
CA ARG A 803 3.87 1.57 19.96
C ARG A 803 4.35 0.30 19.27
N VAL A 804 5.65 0.19 19.04
CA VAL A 804 6.33 -1.13 19.00
C VAL A 804 7.32 -1.16 20.15
N ALA A 805 7.21 -2.19 20.98
CA ALA A 805 8.04 -2.39 22.16
C ALA A 805 9.54 -2.30 21.82
N TRP A 806 10.14 -1.19 22.27
CA TRP A 806 11.57 -0.93 22.19
C TRP A 806 12.31 -1.85 23.15
N SER A 807 12.63 -3.06 22.69
CA SER A 807 13.69 -3.93 23.21
C SER A 807 13.51 -5.33 22.67
N ARG A 808 14.21 -5.70 21.57
CA ARG A 808 14.59 -7.11 21.32
C ARG A 808 15.53 -7.39 20.16
N ILE A 809 15.90 -6.41 19.32
CA ILE A 809 16.71 -6.71 18.14
C ILE A 809 18.23 -6.60 18.38
N TRP A 810 18.70 -6.05 19.51
CA TRP A 810 20.13 -5.83 19.75
C TRP A 810 20.58 -6.13 21.18
N ILE A 811 20.15 -7.27 21.74
CA ILE A 811 20.68 -7.73 23.05
C ILE A 811 21.43 -9.03 22.82
N CYS A 812 22.69 -8.93 22.40
CA CYS A 812 23.66 -10.01 22.60
C CYS A 812 24.08 -9.98 24.08
N ARG A 813 23.26 -10.54 24.97
CA ARG A 813 23.59 -10.63 26.41
C ARG A 813 24.63 -11.74 26.59
N SER A 814 25.89 -11.37 26.79
CA SER A 814 26.91 -12.27 27.32
C SER A 814 26.55 -12.64 28.77
N ILE A 815 25.86 -13.76 28.97
CA ILE A 815 25.64 -14.30 30.31
C ILE A 815 26.90 -15.07 30.72
N ARG A 816 27.82 -14.39 31.41
CA ARG A 816 28.74 -15.04 32.35
C ARG A 816 28.79 -14.29 33.67
N GLY A 817 28.22 -14.93 34.69
CA GLY A 817 28.70 -14.82 36.07
C GLY A 817 28.01 -13.82 36.99
N ARG A 818 26.92 -14.24 37.65
CA ARG A 818 26.70 -14.00 39.10
C ARG A 818 25.59 -14.92 39.62
N LYS A 819 25.98 -16.14 40.04
CA LYS A 819 25.19 -16.95 40.97
C LYS A 819 25.19 -16.22 42.33
N LYS A 820 24.04 -15.68 42.76
CA LYS A 820 23.71 -15.61 44.20
C LYS A 820 22.21 -15.83 44.43
N ARG A 821 21.96 -16.94 45.13
CA ARG A 821 20.82 -17.32 45.97
C ARG A 821 19.72 -16.26 46.17
N CYS A 822 18.49 -16.62 45.80
CA CYS A 822 17.37 -16.53 46.74
C CYS A 822 16.30 -17.56 46.34
N GLY A 823 16.03 -18.52 47.24
CA GLY A 823 15.01 -19.53 47.05
C GLY A 823 13.73 -19.16 47.81
N ARG A 824 12.58 -19.47 47.21
CA ARG A 824 11.31 -19.91 47.85
C ARG A 824 10.30 -20.18 46.72
N ARG A 825 10.05 -21.46 46.44
CA ARG A 825 8.79 -22.18 46.72
C ARG A 825 7.55 -21.54 46.07
N ILE A 826 6.97 -22.24 45.07
CA ILE A 826 5.59 -22.75 45.11
C ILE A 826 5.53 -24.06 44.30
N ARG A 827 4.83 -25.03 44.89
CA ARG A 827 4.59 -26.43 44.51
C ARG A 827 3.51 -26.51 43.41
N SER A 828 3.76 -27.22 42.32
CA SER A 828 3.21 -28.55 41.95
C SER A 828 1.68 -28.68 41.82
N ARG A 829 1.21 -29.07 40.63
CA ARG A 829 0.44 -30.31 40.40
C ARG A 829 0.29 -30.60 38.89
N CYS A 830 1.01 -31.63 38.44
CA CYS A 830 0.65 -32.43 37.28
C CYS A 830 -0.46 -33.42 37.67
N VAL A 831 -1.33 -33.75 36.72
CA VAL A 831 -2.01 -35.05 36.65
C VAL A 831 -1.70 -35.62 35.26
N ARG A 832 -1.16 -36.85 35.27
CA ARG A 832 -0.91 -37.74 34.12
C ARG A 832 -2.23 -38.46 33.77
N ASP A 833 -2.47 -38.96 32.57
CA ASP A 833 -2.05 -40.25 31.98
C ASP A 833 -2.91 -40.36 30.68
N THR A 834 -2.59 -41.02 29.56
CA THR A 834 -1.79 -42.21 29.27
C THR A 834 -1.59 -42.32 27.75
N VAL A 835 -0.48 -42.93 27.33
CA VAL A 835 -0.10 -43.27 25.94
C VAL A 835 -0.39 -44.75 25.69
N THR A 836 -0.87 -45.14 24.49
CA THR A 836 -0.19 -46.12 23.62
C THR A 836 -0.86 -46.29 22.24
N PRO A 837 -0.09 -46.70 21.20
CA PRO A 837 -0.44 -46.60 19.79
C PRO A 837 -0.74 -47.96 19.13
N THR A 838 -1.39 -47.95 17.96
CA THR A 838 -1.38 -49.08 17.01
C THR A 838 -1.22 -48.58 15.59
N ALA A 839 -0.17 -49.05 14.94
CA ALA A 839 0.06 -49.00 13.51
C ALA A 839 -0.65 -50.18 12.81
N SER A 840 -1.14 -49.99 11.57
CA SER A 840 -0.61 -50.68 10.38
C SER A 840 -1.52 -50.58 9.13
N LEU A 841 -0.89 -50.19 8.02
CA LEU A 841 -0.99 -50.76 6.65
C LEU A 841 -2.25 -50.55 5.78
N CYS A 842 -2.09 -49.79 4.69
CA CYS A 842 -1.88 -50.26 3.29
C CYS A 842 -2.76 -49.63 2.18
N SER A 843 -2.06 -49.32 1.07
CA SER A 843 -2.45 -49.11 -0.35
C SER A 843 -3.44 -47.97 -0.69
N ALA A 844 -3.07 -46.93 -1.44
CA ALA A 844 -2.59 -46.85 -2.84
C ALA A 844 -3.67 -47.14 -3.89
N THR A 845 -4.09 -46.09 -4.63
CA THR A 845 -4.12 -46.07 -6.11
C THR A 845 -4.44 -44.65 -6.62
N ALA A 846 -3.63 -44.23 -7.58
CA ALA A 846 -3.81 -43.05 -8.42
C ALA A 846 -4.88 -43.31 -9.49
N TRP A 847 -5.65 -42.29 -9.88
CA TRP A 847 -6.29 -42.23 -11.20
C TRP A 847 -6.27 -40.79 -11.73
N THR A 848 -5.53 -40.64 -12.82
CA THR A 848 -5.67 -39.59 -13.83
C THR A 848 -6.90 -39.85 -14.70
N ARG A 849 -7.70 -38.81 -14.94
CA ARG A 849 -8.30 -38.49 -16.24
C ARG A 849 -8.80 -37.05 -16.23
#